data_AF-A0A2S6BR86-F1
#
_entry.id   AF-A0A2S6BR86-F1
#
_cell.length_a   1.000
_cell.length_b   1.000
_cell.length_c   1.000
_cell.angle_alpha   90.00
_cell.angle_beta   90.00
_cell.angle_gamma   90.00
#
_symmetry.space_group_name_H-M   'P 1'
#
loop_
_entity.id
_entity.type
_entity.pdbx_description
1 polymer ?
#
loop_
_entity_poly.entity_id
_entity_poly.type
_entity_poly.pdbx_seq_one_letter_code
_entity_poly.pdbx_strand_id
1 'polypeptide(L)'
;MSNPYFDRVISPMSSEPGGSILSPPTPSTPTATTGNKSNALQNRVTSVLSASYADLEIRDALSILDERALQNTADTRRNLRLDVQEELIQCNAEIIHDFGKVAEQLKRIGTAIANLNASCVEMRKHVTASSRETGPMLDEAKSILAERRQVETKQQLLDAFTKHFVVSDADLATLTSTAEPVNDDFFRIMTRVKKIHEDSQVLLGSENERLGLEILEQSSRQLNSAYQKLYRWVQREFKSLDLENPQISAAIRRALRVLAERPTLFQNCLDFFAEARENILSNNFYSALTGAPVDADHPVLGKAIELSAHDPMRYVSDMLAWAHSATVSEREALEVLFISEGDEIAKSIQAGIESEPWSRADGEGAALPFDGRKALNELVDRDLAGVFRQLKQRTEHVVQSHEDATLAYKISNLVNFYAGIFTNLLGESSALLDILRPLSDSALRAFRSTMRDHVANLQTDFALSTDDLAPADFLVDALETLKVLMKSYDTSVANVSLAQRIRGFQPILQEALDPFLAGCENITTRLRKPNSHIFALNCLLATKEVLGAYSFADQSEALQPKIDAHEQELTQSMHRWFLKQSGLELLADNITSTDDLASSYKDPSQIISVAQQLDAFLPTATEDARAFLAQLENKTLARRIIENAAEIFCEDFLEIETLVVQADELRMKQVNGDVEEEVWLREVFPRTEDEIRVLLS
;
A
#
# COMPACT_ATOMS: atom_id res chain seq x y z
N MET A 1 -53.98 28.17 50.60
CA MET A 1 -53.83 29.52 50.04
C MET A 1 -54.88 29.66 48.95
N SER A 2 -55.62 30.74 48.69
CA SER A 2 -55.84 32.06 49.30
C SER A 2 -56.77 32.79 48.30
N ASN A 3 -58.09 32.60 48.39
CA ASN A 3 -59.07 33.66 48.74
C ASN A 3 -59.62 34.41 47.48
N PRO A 4 -60.67 35.29 47.56
CA PRO A 4 -61.97 34.94 46.99
C PRO A 4 -62.61 36.09 46.16
N TYR A 5 -63.94 36.29 46.29
CA TYR A 5 -64.88 37.28 45.72
C TYR A 5 -65.86 36.67 44.69
N PHE A 6 -67.18 36.92 44.70
CA PHE A 6 -67.96 37.93 45.42
C PHE A 6 -69.23 37.35 46.09
N ASP A 7 -69.74 38.08 47.09
CA ASP A 7 -70.81 37.69 48.03
C ASP A 7 -72.16 38.41 47.78
N ARG A 8 -73.23 37.95 48.45
CA ARG A 8 -74.59 38.51 48.71
C ARG A 8 -75.73 37.56 48.30
N VAL A 9 -76.41 36.82 49.19
CA VAL A 9 -77.11 37.16 50.46
C VAL A 9 -78.38 38.00 50.27
N ILE A 10 -79.55 37.39 50.56
CA ILE A 10 -80.59 37.87 51.48
C ILE A 10 -81.31 36.63 52.07
N SER A 11 -81.62 36.69 53.37
CA SER A 11 -82.10 35.58 54.20
C SER A 11 -83.65 35.52 54.32
N PRO A 12 -84.24 34.40 54.78
CA PRO A 12 -85.69 34.24 54.93
C PRO A 12 -86.21 34.65 56.32
N MET A 13 -87.51 34.99 56.42
CA MET A 13 -88.25 34.95 57.70
C MET A 13 -89.73 34.61 57.51
N SER A 14 -90.28 33.97 58.54
CA SER A 14 -91.65 33.46 58.67
C SER A 14 -92.42 34.19 59.77
N SER A 15 -93.72 34.48 59.57
CA SER A 15 -94.70 34.65 60.66
C SER A 15 -96.15 34.74 60.14
N GLU A 16 -97.07 34.08 60.84
CA GLU A 16 -98.54 34.12 60.65
C GLU A 16 -99.18 35.36 61.38
N PRO A 17 -100.50 35.40 61.75
CA PRO A 17 -101.65 35.68 60.87
C PRO A 17 -102.61 36.79 61.42
N GLY A 18 -103.66 37.12 60.64
CA GLY A 18 -104.97 37.56 61.19
C GLY A 18 -105.42 39.01 60.93
N GLY A 19 -106.73 39.19 60.70
CA GLY A 19 -107.41 40.50 60.59
C GLY A 19 -108.73 40.45 59.81
N SER A 20 -109.86 40.70 60.47
CA SER A 20 -111.24 40.57 59.92
C SER A 20 -112.01 41.92 59.90
N ILE A 21 -113.35 41.85 59.74
CA ILE A 21 -114.40 42.86 60.02
C ILE A 21 -114.48 44.02 58.97
N LEU A 22 -115.62 44.53 58.44
CA LEU A 22 -117.01 44.76 58.93
C LEU A 22 -118.10 44.74 57.82
N SER A 23 -119.35 44.37 58.20
CA SER A 23 -120.65 44.79 57.61
C SER A 23 -121.30 45.87 58.55
N PRO A 24 -122.60 46.26 58.57
CA PRO A 24 -123.86 45.85 57.87
C PRO A 24 -124.52 47.11 57.20
N PRO A 25 -125.84 47.44 57.17
CA PRO A 25 -127.11 46.72 57.43
C PRO A 25 -128.25 46.93 56.40
N THR A 26 -129.45 46.41 56.72
CA THR A 26 -130.78 46.73 56.15
C THR A 26 -131.73 47.26 57.24
N PRO A 27 -132.82 47.98 56.89
CA PRO A 27 -134.13 47.74 57.54
C PRO A 27 -135.34 47.94 56.57
N SER A 28 -136.24 46.97 56.41
CA SER A 28 -137.49 46.72 57.18
C SER A 28 -138.76 47.43 56.65
N THR A 29 -139.82 46.66 56.41
CA THR A 29 -141.18 47.11 56.03
C THR A 29 -141.96 47.70 57.21
N PRO A 30 -143.05 48.45 56.94
CA PRO A 30 -144.30 48.07 57.58
C PRO A 30 -145.56 48.16 56.70
N THR A 31 -146.56 47.36 57.10
CA THR A 31 -147.95 47.33 56.62
C THR A 31 -148.78 48.50 57.14
N ALA A 32 -149.84 48.92 56.41
CA ALA A 32 -151.25 48.82 56.86
C ALA A 32 -152.25 49.82 56.22
N THR A 33 -153.48 49.33 56.05
CA THR A 33 -154.78 50.04 56.12
C THR A 33 -155.25 51.04 55.04
N THR A 34 -156.57 50.99 54.85
CA THR A 34 -157.39 51.73 53.89
C THR A 34 -157.98 53.03 54.48
N GLY A 35 -157.88 54.17 53.76
CA GLY A 35 -158.66 55.37 54.11
C GLY A 35 -158.31 56.65 53.29
N ASN A 36 -159.31 57.18 52.57
CA ASN A 36 -159.43 58.54 51.98
C ASN A 36 -158.28 59.15 51.14
N LYS A 37 -158.56 59.40 49.85
CA LYS A 37 -157.58 59.77 48.81
C LYS A 37 -157.23 61.27 48.66
N SER A 38 -157.87 62.22 49.35
CA SER A 38 -157.69 63.65 49.06
C SER A 38 -156.44 64.30 49.69
N ASN A 39 -155.98 63.87 50.87
CA ASN A 39 -154.89 64.55 51.59
C ASN A 39 -153.46 64.16 51.17
N ALA A 40 -153.29 63.10 50.36
CA ALA A 40 -151.95 62.57 50.05
C ALA A 40 -151.14 63.43 49.06
N LEU A 41 -151.81 64.14 48.14
CA LEU A 41 -151.15 64.89 47.07
C LEU A 41 -150.58 66.22 47.58
N GLN A 42 -151.29 66.87 48.50
CA GLN A 42 -150.88 68.14 49.11
C GLN A 42 -149.61 67.95 49.96
N ASN A 43 -149.52 66.88 50.77
CA ASN A 43 -148.33 66.56 51.54
C ASN A 43 -147.10 66.25 50.66
N ARG A 44 -147.28 65.64 49.48
CA ARG A 44 -146.18 65.41 48.53
C ARG A 44 -145.67 66.69 47.89
N VAL A 45 -146.56 67.62 47.53
CA VAL A 45 -146.17 68.93 46.98
C VAL A 45 -145.39 69.74 48.03
N THR A 46 -145.84 69.77 49.29
CA THR A 46 -145.09 70.41 50.38
C THR A 46 -143.71 69.77 50.59
N SER A 47 -143.60 68.44 50.49
CA SER A 47 -142.32 67.73 50.62
C SER A 47 -141.32 68.11 49.51
N VAL A 48 -141.77 68.20 48.25
CA VAL A 48 -140.90 68.57 47.12
C VAL A 48 -140.47 70.05 47.21
N LEU A 49 -141.37 70.94 47.63
CA LEU A 49 -141.04 72.35 47.86
C LEU A 49 -140.16 72.60 49.10
N SER A 50 -140.06 71.62 50.01
CA SER A 50 -139.14 71.66 51.17
C SER A 50 -137.75 71.07 50.89
N ALA A 51 -137.52 70.50 49.71
CA ALA A 51 -136.18 70.05 49.30
C ALA A 51 -135.29 71.27 49.01
N SER A 52 -134.06 71.25 49.53
CA SER A 52 -133.13 72.39 49.41
C SER A 52 -132.66 72.59 47.97
N TYR A 53 -132.59 73.85 47.52
CA TYR A 53 -132.15 74.25 46.18
C TYR A 53 -130.67 73.93 45.87
N ALA A 54 -129.92 73.41 46.85
CA ALA A 54 -128.49 73.10 46.75
C ALA A 54 -128.19 71.62 46.41
N ASP A 55 -129.22 70.77 46.25
CA ASP A 55 -129.03 69.36 45.95
C ASP A 55 -128.65 69.14 44.48
N LEU A 56 -127.37 68.82 44.25
CA LEU A 56 -126.79 68.65 42.92
C LEU A 56 -127.33 67.38 42.22
N GLU A 57 -127.64 66.32 42.98
CA GLU A 57 -128.17 65.07 42.41
C GLU A 57 -129.61 65.29 41.92
N ILE A 58 -130.42 66.05 42.67
CA ILE A 58 -131.77 66.45 42.22
C ILE A 58 -131.69 67.38 41.00
N ARG A 59 -130.74 68.33 40.98
CA ARG A 59 -130.55 69.22 39.82
C ARG A 59 -130.14 68.45 38.57
N ASP A 60 -129.19 67.52 38.70
CA ASP A 60 -128.67 66.77 37.56
C ASP A 60 -129.68 65.70 37.09
N ALA A 61 -130.44 65.10 38.02
CA ALA A 61 -131.59 64.26 37.66
C ALA A 61 -132.70 65.06 36.96
N LEU A 62 -132.93 66.32 37.35
CA LEU A 62 -133.84 67.23 36.65
C LEU A 62 -133.30 67.66 35.28
N SER A 63 -131.99 67.89 35.11
CA SER A 63 -131.41 68.21 33.80
C SER A 63 -131.48 67.01 32.85
N ILE A 64 -131.25 65.79 33.35
CA ILE A 64 -131.47 64.55 32.58
C ILE A 64 -132.96 64.38 32.22
N LEU A 65 -133.89 64.83 33.06
CA LEU A 65 -135.33 64.84 32.72
C LEU A 65 -135.69 65.90 31.68
N ASP A 66 -135.02 67.06 31.69
CA ASP A 66 -135.23 68.18 30.78
C ASP A 66 -134.64 67.88 29.39
N GLU A 67 -133.43 67.31 29.33
CA GLU A 67 -132.81 66.78 28.10
C GLU A 67 -133.67 65.72 27.41
N ARG A 68 -134.47 64.96 28.17
CA ARG A 68 -135.44 63.98 27.64
C ARG A 68 -136.70 64.61 27.01
N ALA A 69 -136.90 65.92 27.11
CA ALA A 69 -137.97 66.70 26.45
C ALA A 69 -139.39 66.09 26.57
N LEU A 70 -139.72 65.52 27.74
CA LEU A 70 -140.89 64.66 27.94
C LEU A 70 -142.22 65.42 27.86
N GLN A 71 -143.11 64.99 26.95
CA GLN A 71 -144.48 65.51 26.91
C GLN A 71 -145.37 64.84 27.96
N ASN A 72 -146.17 65.63 28.66
CA ASN A 72 -146.96 65.21 29.83
C ASN A 72 -148.29 64.51 29.47
N THR A 73 -148.22 63.44 28.67
CA THR A 73 -149.35 62.55 28.37
C THR A 73 -149.57 61.53 29.51
N ALA A 74 -150.64 60.73 29.40
CA ALA A 74 -150.93 59.69 30.39
C ALA A 74 -149.97 58.49 30.29
N ASP A 75 -149.49 58.19 29.08
CA ASP A 75 -148.63 57.03 28.80
C ASP A 75 -147.18 57.27 29.25
N THR A 76 -146.60 58.44 28.96
CA THR A 76 -145.22 58.79 29.40
C THR A 76 -145.10 58.76 30.92
N ARG A 77 -146.09 59.28 31.65
CA ARG A 77 -146.16 59.22 33.12
C ARG A 77 -146.21 57.80 33.69
N ARG A 78 -146.64 56.81 32.90
CA ARG A 78 -146.76 55.41 33.32
C ARG A 78 -145.52 54.59 32.98
N ASN A 79 -144.84 54.94 31.88
CA ASN A 79 -143.74 54.16 31.33
C ASN A 79 -142.34 54.70 31.68
N LEU A 80 -142.17 56.01 31.98
CA LEU A 80 -140.85 56.63 32.23
C LEU A 80 -139.96 55.85 33.23
N ARG A 81 -140.55 55.25 34.28
CA ARG A 81 -139.80 54.43 35.24
C ARG A 81 -139.32 53.11 34.63
N LEU A 82 -140.11 52.49 33.76
CA LEU A 82 -139.73 51.27 33.05
C LEU A 82 -138.63 51.58 32.04
N ASP A 83 -138.79 52.65 31.26
CA ASP A 83 -137.82 53.07 30.24
C ASP A 83 -136.44 53.34 30.86
N VAL A 84 -136.37 54.07 31.98
CA VAL A 84 -135.13 54.31 32.75
C VAL A 84 -134.54 53.01 33.31
N GLN A 85 -135.38 52.06 33.74
CA GLN A 85 -134.91 50.76 34.23
C GLN A 85 -134.38 49.87 33.10
N GLU A 86 -134.96 49.96 31.90
CA GLU A 86 -134.52 49.24 30.70
C GLU A 86 -133.17 49.77 30.21
N GLU A 87 -132.98 51.09 30.11
CA GLU A 87 -131.69 51.72 29.81
C GLU A 87 -130.58 51.29 30.79
N LEU A 88 -130.89 51.29 32.09
CA LEU A 88 -129.91 50.96 33.13
C LEU A 88 -129.55 49.45 33.13
N ILE A 89 -130.50 48.58 32.76
CA ILE A 89 -130.24 47.15 32.51
C ILE A 89 -129.38 46.99 31.24
N GLN A 90 -129.67 47.73 30.16
CA GLN A 90 -128.93 47.68 28.91
C GLN A 90 -127.45 48.09 29.09
N CYS A 91 -127.18 49.22 29.73
CA CYS A 91 -125.81 49.67 30.02
C CYS A 91 -125.04 48.67 30.90
N ASN A 92 -125.69 48.09 31.92
CA ASN A 92 -125.06 47.06 32.76
C ASN A 92 -124.81 45.75 31.98
N ALA A 93 -125.70 45.38 31.05
CA ALA A 93 -125.51 44.21 30.19
C ALA A 93 -124.31 44.39 29.24
N GLU A 94 -124.13 45.59 28.67
CA GLU A 94 -122.96 45.93 27.83
C GLU A 94 -121.64 45.84 28.62
N ILE A 95 -121.61 46.38 29.84
CA ILE A 95 -120.44 46.27 30.73
C ILE A 95 -120.12 44.80 31.06
N ILE A 96 -121.13 44.00 31.43
CA ILE A 96 -120.93 42.57 31.73
C ILE A 96 -120.44 41.79 30.51
N HIS A 97 -120.98 42.10 29.32
CA HIS A 97 -120.56 41.49 28.06
C HIS A 97 -119.09 41.79 27.75
N ASP A 98 -118.64 43.03 27.95
CA ASP A 98 -117.24 43.41 27.69
C ASP A 98 -116.27 42.86 28.75
N PHE A 99 -116.65 42.81 30.03
CA PHE A 99 -115.90 42.06 31.04
C PHE A 99 -115.85 40.55 30.72
N GLY A 100 -116.90 39.99 30.12
CA GLY A 100 -116.93 38.61 29.62
C GLY A 100 -115.84 38.35 28.58
N LYS A 101 -115.67 39.25 27.60
CA LYS A 101 -114.58 39.18 26.60
C LYS A 101 -113.20 39.20 27.26
N VAL A 102 -112.99 40.07 28.25
CA VAL A 102 -111.71 40.17 28.98
C VAL A 102 -111.41 38.89 29.77
N ALA A 103 -112.40 38.34 30.47
CA ALA A 103 -112.27 37.07 31.20
C ALA A 103 -111.94 35.90 30.26
N GLU A 104 -112.54 35.87 29.06
CA GLU A 104 -112.25 34.84 28.06
C GLU A 104 -110.81 34.94 27.53
N GLN A 105 -110.32 36.14 27.26
CA GLN A 105 -108.92 36.37 26.85
C GLN A 105 -107.94 35.96 27.96
N LEU A 106 -108.23 36.28 29.23
CA LEU A 106 -107.42 35.87 30.38
C LEU A 106 -107.33 34.33 30.48
N LYS A 107 -108.46 33.64 30.23
CA LYS A 107 -108.52 32.17 30.21
C LYS A 107 -107.70 31.58 29.06
N ARG A 108 -107.72 32.18 27.87
CA ARG A 108 -106.90 31.78 26.70
C ARG A 108 -105.40 31.94 26.99
N ILE A 109 -105.00 33.04 27.63
CA ILE A 109 -103.60 33.25 28.07
C ILE A 109 -103.20 32.19 29.11
N GLY A 110 -104.07 31.89 30.07
CA GLY A 110 -103.84 30.81 31.05
C GLY A 110 -103.60 29.45 30.39
N THR A 111 -104.40 29.08 29.39
CA THR A 111 -104.19 27.83 28.63
C THR A 111 -102.91 27.85 27.79
N ALA A 112 -102.54 28.99 27.19
CA ALA A 112 -101.31 29.11 26.42
C ALA A 112 -100.06 28.95 27.31
N ILE A 113 -100.06 29.54 28.52
CA ILE A 113 -98.99 29.39 29.51
C ILE A 113 -98.90 27.94 30.00
N ALA A 114 -100.03 27.29 30.26
CA ALA A 114 -100.06 25.87 30.65
C ALA A 114 -99.46 24.96 29.57
N ASN A 115 -99.83 25.17 28.30
CA ASN A 115 -99.30 24.43 27.16
C ASN A 115 -97.80 24.66 26.96
N LEU A 116 -97.33 25.90 27.09
CA LEU A 116 -95.90 26.24 26.98
C LEU A 116 -95.10 25.58 28.11
N ASN A 117 -95.60 25.62 29.35
CA ASN A 117 -94.93 24.96 30.47
C ASN A 117 -94.88 23.43 30.29
N ALA A 118 -95.97 22.81 29.83
CA ALA A 118 -95.99 21.38 29.49
C ALA A 118 -94.93 21.03 28.42
N SER A 119 -94.86 21.82 27.34
CA SER A 119 -93.86 21.63 26.27
C SER A 119 -92.42 21.84 26.78
N CYS A 120 -92.18 22.82 27.65
CA CYS A 120 -90.86 23.01 28.27
C CYS A 120 -90.46 21.83 29.19
N VAL A 121 -91.40 21.23 29.92
CA VAL A 121 -91.15 20.03 30.74
C VAL A 121 -90.87 18.82 29.86
N GLU A 122 -91.63 18.63 28.79
CA GLU A 122 -91.43 17.56 27.80
C GLU A 122 -90.07 17.68 27.09
N MET A 123 -89.73 18.87 26.59
CA MET A 123 -88.43 19.14 25.98
C MET A 123 -87.28 18.89 26.95
N ARG A 124 -87.40 19.33 28.22
CA ARG A 124 -86.39 19.06 29.26
C ARG A 124 -86.25 17.57 29.55
N LYS A 125 -87.35 16.80 29.55
CA LYS A 125 -87.33 15.34 29.67
C LYS A 125 -86.59 14.69 28.49
N HIS A 126 -86.86 15.10 27.25
CA HIS A 126 -86.17 14.59 26.07
C HIS A 126 -84.67 14.92 26.07
N VAL A 127 -84.28 16.16 26.40
CA VAL A 127 -82.87 16.55 26.52
C VAL A 127 -82.15 15.74 27.61
N THR A 128 -82.82 15.48 28.74
CA THR A 128 -82.22 14.71 29.84
C THR A 128 -82.08 13.22 29.50
N ALA A 129 -83.07 12.63 28.81
CA ALA A 129 -83.00 11.26 28.31
C ALA A 129 -81.90 11.11 27.25
N SER A 130 -81.88 11.97 26.23
CA SER A 130 -80.86 11.97 25.19
C SER A 130 -79.46 12.19 25.74
N SER A 131 -79.27 13.10 26.71
CA SER A 131 -77.98 13.29 27.40
C SER A 131 -77.54 12.05 28.19
N ARG A 132 -78.47 11.36 28.85
CA ARG A 132 -78.20 10.12 29.60
C ARG A 132 -77.85 8.94 28.69
N GLU A 133 -78.45 8.86 27.51
CA GLU A 133 -78.16 7.82 26.50
C GLU A 133 -76.85 8.14 25.73
N THR A 134 -76.61 9.41 25.40
CA THR A 134 -75.44 9.84 24.63
C THR A 134 -74.16 9.88 25.47
N GLY A 135 -74.23 10.11 26.78
CA GLY A 135 -73.07 10.18 27.68
C GLY A 135 -72.17 8.93 27.61
N PRO A 136 -72.69 7.73 27.90
CA PRO A 136 -71.92 6.48 27.81
C PRO A 136 -71.37 6.23 26.40
N MET A 137 -72.17 6.48 25.35
CA MET A 137 -71.74 6.35 23.96
C MET A 137 -70.59 7.32 23.62
N LEU A 138 -70.59 8.54 24.16
CA LEU A 138 -69.54 9.52 23.96
C LEU A 138 -68.24 9.11 24.67
N ASP A 139 -68.32 8.54 25.86
CA ASP A 139 -67.15 8.08 26.61
C ASP A 139 -66.57 6.78 26.02
N GLU A 140 -67.41 5.86 25.54
CA GLU A 140 -67.01 4.71 24.74
C GLU A 140 -66.33 5.15 23.43
N ALA A 141 -66.91 6.12 22.71
CA ALA A 141 -66.31 6.69 21.50
C ALA A 141 -64.97 7.38 21.79
N LYS A 142 -64.79 8.03 22.94
CA LYS A 142 -63.47 8.56 23.36
C LYS A 142 -62.47 7.44 23.60
N SER A 143 -62.86 6.34 24.25
CA SER A 143 -61.98 5.17 24.46
C SER A 143 -61.55 4.58 23.13
N ILE A 144 -62.50 4.29 22.24
CA ILE A 144 -62.25 3.74 20.90
C ILE A 144 -61.36 4.67 20.07
N LEU A 145 -61.55 6.00 20.15
CA LEU A 145 -60.67 6.97 19.47
C LEU A 145 -59.26 7.04 20.07
N ALA A 146 -59.11 6.86 21.39
CA ALA A 146 -57.81 6.80 22.05
C ALA A 146 -57.06 5.50 21.70
N GLU A 147 -57.75 4.36 21.76
CA GLU A 147 -57.25 3.04 21.34
C GLU A 147 -56.86 3.05 19.86
N ARG A 148 -57.71 3.59 18.98
CA ARG A 148 -57.40 3.76 17.56
C ARG A 148 -56.11 4.54 17.35
N ARG A 149 -55.93 5.68 18.03
CA ARG A 149 -54.69 6.47 17.95
C ARG A 149 -53.48 5.68 18.44
N GLN A 150 -53.62 4.88 19.51
CA GLN A 150 -52.55 4.03 20.02
C GLN A 150 -52.20 2.88 19.06
N VAL A 151 -53.18 2.33 18.33
CA VAL A 151 -52.97 1.33 17.28
C VAL A 151 -52.32 1.97 16.05
N GLU A 152 -52.76 3.16 15.63
CA GLU A 152 -52.15 3.90 14.51
C GLU A 152 -50.68 4.26 14.79
N THR A 153 -50.32 4.69 16.01
CA THR A 153 -48.91 4.95 16.35
C THR A 153 -48.08 3.67 16.43
N LYS A 154 -48.63 2.58 16.99
CA LYS A 154 -47.97 1.26 16.96
C LYS A 154 -47.76 0.75 15.54
N GLN A 155 -48.74 0.94 14.65
CA GLN A 155 -48.63 0.57 13.24
C GLN A 155 -47.53 1.37 12.54
N GLN A 156 -47.50 2.71 12.72
CA GLN A 156 -46.45 3.56 12.16
C GLN A 156 -45.05 3.18 12.66
N LEU A 157 -44.91 2.85 13.95
CA LEU A 157 -43.66 2.40 14.54
C LEU A 157 -43.24 1.03 14.00
N LEU A 158 -44.17 0.09 13.85
CA LEU A 158 -43.91 -1.23 13.24
C LEU A 158 -43.47 -1.09 11.77
N ASP A 159 -44.14 -0.23 11.00
CA ASP A 159 -43.82 0.06 9.59
C ASP A 159 -42.41 0.65 9.46
N ALA A 160 -42.04 1.59 10.33
CA ALA A 160 -40.70 2.17 10.38
C ALA A 160 -39.64 1.13 10.81
N PHE A 161 -39.93 0.35 11.85
CA PHE A 161 -39.05 -0.70 12.35
C PHE A 161 -38.77 -1.78 11.29
N THR A 162 -39.81 -2.23 10.59
CA THR A 162 -39.73 -3.26 9.55
C THR A 162 -38.91 -2.75 8.36
N LYS A 163 -39.14 -1.50 7.90
CA LYS A 163 -38.35 -0.91 6.79
C LYS A 163 -36.87 -0.76 7.15
N HIS A 164 -36.56 -0.47 8.41
CA HIS A 164 -35.19 -0.25 8.86
C HIS A 164 -34.44 -1.57 9.13
N PHE A 165 -34.97 -2.44 9.99
CA PHE A 165 -34.28 -3.64 10.47
C PHE A 165 -34.54 -4.91 9.66
N VAL A 166 -35.60 -4.99 8.85
CA VAL A 166 -35.89 -6.17 8.02
C VAL A 166 -35.34 -5.98 6.60
N VAL A 167 -34.47 -6.90 6.19
CA VAL A 167 -33.92 -7.01 4.85
C VAL A 167 -34.91 -7.81 3.99
N SER A 168 -35.17 -7.38 2.74
CA SER A 168 -36.13 -8.08 1.88
C SER A 168 -35.54 -9.39 1.33
N ASP A 169 -36.37 -10.39 1.01
CA ASP A 169 -35.90 -11.66 0.46
C ASP A 169 -35.10 -11.49 -0.86
N ALA A 170 -35.44 -10.45 -1.65
CA ALA A 170 -34.69 -10.08 -2.85
C ALA A 170 -33.30 -9.51 -2.50
N ASP A 171 -33.22 -8.58 -1.55
CA ASP A 171 -31.93 -8.06 -1.04
C ASP A 171 -31.06 -9.21 -0.47
N LEU A 172 -31.68 -10.17 0.23
CA LEU A 172 -31.00 -11.35 0.78
C LEU A 172 -30.51 -12.30 -0.30
N ALA A 173 -31.26 -12.50 -1.38
CA ALA A 173 -30.81 -13.28 -2.54
C ALA A 173 -29.55 -12.65 -3.15
N THR A 174 -29.55 -11.34 -3.41
CA THR A 174 -28.38 -10.63 -3.92
C THR A 174 -27.18 -10.68 -2.96
N LEU A 175 -27.41 -10.63 -1.64
CA LEU A 175 -26.34 -10.71 -0.65
C LEU A 175 -25.76 -12.14 -0.49
N THR A 176 -26.57 -13.19 -0.59
CA THR A 176 -26.17 -14.56 -0.19
C THR A 176 -26.06 -15.58 -1.34
N SER A 177 -26.80 -15.41 -2.43
CA SER A 177 -26.81 -16.34 -3.56
C SER A 177 -25.54 -16.20 -4.41
N THR A 178 -24.79 -17.28 -4.58
CA THR A 178 -23.62 -17.33 -5.49
C THR A 178 -23.99 -17.32 -6.97
N ALA A 179 -25.29 -17.42 -7.32
CA ALA A 179 -25.75 -17.33 -8.70
C ALA A 179 -25.86 -15.88 -9.20
N GLU A 180 -26.05 -14.91 -8.30
CA GLU A 180 -26.12 -13.49 -8.64
C GLU A 180 -24.73 -12.84 -8.65
N PRO A 181 -24.44 -11.92 -9.60
CA PRO A 181 -23.14 -11.26 -9.68
C PRO A 181 -22.85 -10.38 -8.46
N VAL A 182 -21.58 -10.03 -8.27
CA VAL A 182 -21.16 -8.97 -7.34
C VAL A 182 -21.17 -7.66 -8.13
N ASN A 183 -22.07 -6.74 -7.78
CA ASN A 183 -22.28 -5.47 -8.45
C ASN A 183 -22.47 -4.33 -7.42
N ASP A 184 -22.79 -3.12 -7.89
CA ASP A 184 -23.08 -1.98 -7.00
C ASP A 184 -24.25 -2.22 -6.04
N ASP A 185 -25.26 -2.99 -6.45
CA ASP A 185 -26.39 -3.35 -5.56
C ASP A 185 -25.91 -4.23 -4.41
N PHE A 186 -25.08 -5.25 -4.66
CA PHE A 186 -24.46 -6.07 -3.61
C PHE A 186 -23.73 -5.20 -2.58
N PHE A 187 -22.88 -4.26 -3.03
CA PHE A 187 -22.15 -3.39 -2.10
C PHE A 187 -23.10 -2.45 -1.33
N ARG A 188 -24.13 -1.89 -1.98
CA ARG A 188 -25.14 -1.05 -1.32
C ARG A 188 -25.92 -1.82 -0.25
N ILE A 189 -26.35 -3.05 -0.56
CA ILE A 189 -27.09 -3.92 0.37
C ILE A 189 -26.17 -4.34 1.52
N MET A 190 -24.92 -4.72 1.25
CA MET A 190 -23.92 -5.01 2.28
C MET A 190 -23.76 -3.84 3.27
N THR A 191 -23.58 -2.60 2.77
CA THR A 191 -23.49 -1.42 3.64
C THR A 191 -24.78 -1.19 4.46
N ARG A 192 -25.96 -1.45 3.88
CA ARG A 192 -27.22 -1.41 4.63
C ARG A 192 -27.27 -2.47 5.74
N VAL A 193 -26.84 -3.71 5.48
CA VAL A 193 -26.82 -4.78 6.49
C VAL A 193 -25.80 -4.49 7.60
N LYS A 194 -24.63 -3.92 7.27
CA LYS A 194 -23.66 -3.44 8.27
C LYS A 194 -24.27 -2.37 9.18
N LYS A 195 -24.96 -1.38 8.61
CA LYS A 195 -25.68 -0.38 9.40
C LYS A 195 -26.78 -0.99 10.27
N ILE A 196 -27.54 -1.96 9.76
CA ILE A 196 -28.53 -2.71 10.56
C ILE A 196 -27.86 -3.44 11.74
N HIS A 197 -26.67 -4.01 11.52
CA HIS A 197 -25.88 -4.66 12.55
C HIS A 197 -25.44 -3.67 13.64
N GLU A 198 -24.87 -2.53 13.27
CA GLU A 198 -24.51 -1.42 14.19
C GLU A 198 -25.73 -0.88 14.95
N ASP A 199 -26.81 -0.53 14.25
CA ASP A 199 -28.04 -0.01 14.85
C ASP A 199 -28.70 -1.05 15.80
N SER A 200 -28.50 -2.36 15.55
CA SER A 200 -28.99 -3.43 16.45
C SER A 200 -28.21 -3.51 17.77
N GLN A 201 -26.94 -3.09 17.81
CA GLN A 201 -26.20 -2.97 19.07
C GLN A 201 -26.80 -1.88 19.98
N VAL A 202 -27.35 -0.81 19.40
CA VAL A 202 -28.08 0.23 20.14
C VAL A 202 -29.40 -0.32 20.73
N LEU A 203 -30.08 -1.23 20.04
CA LEU A 203 -31.28 -1.90 20.56
C LEU A 203 -30.99 -2.76 21.80
N LEU A 204 -29.77 -3.30 21.96
CA LEU A 204 -29.36 -4.04 23.17
C LEU A 204 -29.30 -3.15 24.42
N GLY A 205 -29.11 -1.83 24.25
CA GLY A 205 -29.19 -0.86 25.35
C GLY A 205 -30.62 -0.45 25.74
N SER A 206 -31.65 -1.08 25.14
CA SER A 206 -33.06 -0.80 25.37
C SER A 206 -33.79 -1.98 26.05
N GLU A 207 -35.04 -1.77 26.46
CA GLU A 207 -35.85 -2.77 27.19
C GLU A 207 -36.11 -4.09 26.42
N ASN A 208 -35.76 -4.18 25.13
CA ASN A 208 -36.05 -5.32 24.25
C ASN A 208 -34.78 -6.09 23.80
N GLU A 209 -33.89 -6.42 24.74
CA GLU A 209 -32.62 -7.15 24.52
C GLU A 209 -32.76 -8.34 23.55
N ARG A 210 -33.78 -9.19 23.74
CA ARG A 210 -33.99 -10.41 22.93
C ARG A 210 -34.16 -10.13 21.43
N LEU A 211 -34.89 -9.08 21.08
CA LEU A 211 -35.13 -8.70 19.68
C LEU A 211 -33.84 -8.16 19.05
N GLY A 212 -33.09 -7.35 19.82
CA GLY A 212 -31.77 -6.87 19.41
C GLY A 212 -30.79 -8.02 19.14
N LEU A 213 -30.74 -9.02 20.03
CA LEU A 213 -29.89 -10.21 19.87
C LEU A 213 -30.26 -11.03 18.62
N GLU A 214 -31.56 -11.25 18.36
CA GLU A 214 -32.03 -12.01 17.19
C GLU A 214 -31.68 -11.31 15.86
N ILE A 215 -31.84 -9.97 15.79
CA ILE A 215 -31.43 -9.16 14.64
C ILE A 215 -29.90 -9.11 14.49
N LEU A 216 -29.16 -9.03 15.59
CA LEU A 216 -27.69 -9.07 15.58
C LEU A 216 -27.16 -10.41 15.05
N GLU A 217 -27.73 -11.54 15.49
CA GLU A 217 -27.39 -12.87 15.00
C GLU A 217 -27.75 -13.02 13.51
N GLN A 218 -28.95 -12.60 13.11
CA GLN A 218 -29.41 -12.71 11.73
C GLN A 218 -28.55 -11.85 10.78
N SER A 219 -28.26 -10.59 11.16
CA SER A 219 -27.39 -9.70 10.38
C SER A 219 -25.95 -10.20 10.32
N SER A 220 -25.38 -10.69 11.43
CA SER A 220 -24.05 -11.32 11.44
C SER A 220 -23.97 -12.53 10.48
N ARG A 221 -24.97 -13.41 10.51
CA ARG A 221 -25.06 -14.57 9.60
C ARG A 221 -25.17 -14.15 8.13
N GLN A 222 -25.90 -13.07 7.84
CA GLN A 222 -26.00 -12.49 6.50
C GLN A 222 -24.66 -11.91 6.05
N LEU A 223 -24.00 -11.08 6.87
CA LEU A 223 -22.67 -10.51 6.58
C LEU A 223 -21.62 -11.61 6.35
N ASN A 224 -21.60 -12.65 7.17
CA ASN A 224 -20.66 -13.77 7.00
C ASN A 224 -20.90 -14.54 5.69
N SER A 225 -22.16 -14.75 5.31
CA SER A 225 -22.53 -15.35 4.02
C SER A 225 -22.12 -14.46 2.83
N ALA A 226 -22.26 -13.14 3.00
CA ALA A 226 -21.88 -12.13 2.01
C ALA A 226 -20.36 -12.04 1.81
N TYR A 227 -19.58 -12.07 2.90
CA TYR A 227 -18.12 -12.17 2.85
C TYR A 227 -17.66 -13.46 2.17
N GLN A 228 -18.32 -14.59 2.42
CA GLN A 228 -18.01 -15.84 1.70
C GLN A 228 -18.37 -15.77 0.20
N LYS A 229 -19.47 -15.11 -0.17
CA LYS A 229 -19.81 -14.84 -1.58
C LYS A 229 -18.75 -13.96 -2.24
N LEU A 230 -18.36 -12.86 -1.59
CA LEU A 230 -17.34 -11.93 -2.08
C LEU A 230 -15.98 -12.62 -2.25
N TYR A 231 -15.55 -13.40 -1.25
CA TYR A 231 -14.32 -14.21 -1.29
C TYR A 231 -14.31 -15.17 -2.48
N ARG A 232 -15.37 -15.96 -2.67
CA ARG A 232 -15.49 -16.89 -3.83
C ARG A 232 -15.52 -16.17 -5.17
N TRP A 233 -16.11 -14.98 -5.23
CA TRP A 233 -16.11 -14.14 -6.42
C TRP A 233 -14.68 -13.67 -6.73
N VAL A 234 -13.98 -13.06 -5.77
CA VAL A 234 -12.57 -12.62 -5.93
C VAL A 234 -11.67 -13.78 -6.36
N GLN A 235 -11.77 -14.96 -5.74
CA GLN A 235 -11.03 -16.16 -6.16
C GLN A 235 -11.33 -16.60 -7.60
N ARG A 236 -12.55 -16.39 -8.11
CA ARG A 236 -12.88 -16.72 -9.50
C ARG A 236 -12.28 -15.70 -10.45
N GLU A 237 -12.45 -14.41 -10.16
CA GLU A 237 -11.92 -13.34 -11.01
C GLU A 237 -10.39 -13.38 -11.09
N PHE A 238 -9.69 -13.72 -9.99
CA PHE A 238 -8.23 -13.91 -9.97
C PHE A 238 -7.72 -15.03 -10.91
N LYS A 239 -8.53 -16.05 -11.21
CA LYS A 239 -8.17 -17.10 -12.19
C LYS A 239 -8.28 -16.66 -13.65
N SER A 240 -9.09 -15.64 -13.92
CA SER A 240 -9.32 -15.07 -15.25
C SER A 240 -8.86 -13.61 -15.31
N LEU A 241 -7.92 -13.21 -14.45
CA LEU A 241 -7.53 -11.81 -14.30
C LEU A 241 -6.59 -11.41 -15.42
N ASP A 242 -7.13 -10.64 -16.35
CA ASP A 242 -6.34 -9.78 -17.22
C ASP A 242 -6.01 -8.46 -16.49
N LEU A 243 -4.74 -8.29 -16.15
CA LEU A 243 -4.23 -7.08 -15.49
C LEU A 243 -4.18 -5.88 -16.43
N GLU A 244 -4.24 -6.08 -17.75
CA GLU A 244 -4.26 -5.00 -18.74
C GLU A 244 -5.64 -4.30 -18.81
N ASN A 245 -6.70 -4.89 -18.23
CA ASN A 245 -8.05 -4.35 -18.27
C ASN A 245 -8.39 -3.42 -17.07
N PRO A 246 -8.52 -2.09 -17.28
CA PRO A 246 -8.71 -1.14 -16.16
C PRO A 246 -10.08 -1.21 -15.47
N GLN A 247 -11.09 -1.82 -16.11
CA GLN A 247 -12.44 -1.95 -15.52
C GLN A 247 -12.51 -3.11 -14.53
N ILE A 248 -11.84 -4.22 -14.85
CA ILE A 248 -11.77 -5.41 -13.99
C ILE A 248 -11.02 -5.07 -12.70
N SER A 249 -9.89 -4.35 -12.80
CA SER A 249 -9.14 -3.92 -11.61
C SER A 249 -9.93 -2.99 -10.68
N ALA A 250 -10.82 -2.14 -11.19
CA ALA A 250 -11.65 -1.26 -10.36
C ALA A 250 -12.68 -2.03 -9.50
N ALA A 251 -13.36 -3.02 -10.06
CA ALA A 251 -14.33 -3.84 -9.33
C ALA A 251 -13.63 -4.71 -8.26
N ILE A 252 -12.48 -5.29 -8.62
CA ILE A 252 -11.69 -6.14 -7.73
C ILE A 252 -11.06 -5.34 -6.58
N ARG A 253 -10.52 -4.14 -6.85
CA ARG A 253 -10.03 -3.23 -5.79
C ARG A 253 -11.09 -2.96 -4.73
N ARG A 254 -12.30 -2.58 -5.16
CA ARG A 254 -13.43 -2.34 -4.23
C ARG A 254 -13.82 -3.60 -3.46
N ALA A 255 -13.78 -4.78 -4.08
CA ALA A 255 -14.03 -6.04 -3.41
C ALA A 255 -12.94 -6.37 -2.36
N LEU A 256 -11.67 -6.19 -2.71
CA LEU A 256 -10.53 -6.39 -1.80
C LEU A 256 -10.58 -5.44 -0.60
N ARG A 257 -10.91 -4.17 -0.83
CA ARG A 257 -11.08 -3.16 0.23
C ARG A 257 -12.15 -3.56 1.26
N VAL A 258 -13.30 -4.06 0.80
CA VAL A 258 -14.38 -4.57 1.67
C VAL A 258 -13.96 -5.89 2.34
N LEU A 259 -13.26 -6.78 1.64
CA LEU A 259 -12.76 -8.04 2.19
C LEU A 259 -11.68 -7.83 3.26
N ALA A 260 -10.90 -6.76 3.17
CA ALA A 260 -9.85 -6.41 4.12
C ALA A 260 -10.37 -6.09 5.54
N GLU A 261 -11.66 -5.79 5.70
CA GLU A 261 -12.33 -5.77 7.01
C GLU A 261 -12.34 -7.16 7.70
N ARG A 262 -12.02 -8.23 6.96
CA ARG A 262 -11.81 -9.60 7.45
C ARG A 262 -10.37 -10.04 7.15
N PRO A 263 -9.37 -9.67 7.98
CA PRO A 263 -7.95 -9.86 7.65
C PRO A 263 -7.56 -11.28 7.24
N THR A 264 -8.16 -12.31 7.87
CA THR A 264 -7.91 -13.72 7.52
C THR A 264 -8.41 -14.10 6.12
N LEU A 265 -9.59 -13.63 5.70
CA LEU A 265 -10.11 -13.87 4.36
C LEU A 265 -9.31 -13.09 3.31
N PHE A 266 -8.88 -11.87 3.65
CA PHE A 266 -8.04 -11.05 2.79
C PHE A 266 -6.67 -11.70 2.53
N GLN A 267 -5.98 -12.16 3.59
CA GLN A 267 -4.70 -12.87 3.43
C GLN A 267 -4.84 -14.17 2.62
N ASN A 268 -5.86 -15.00 2.90
CA ASN A 268 -6.14 -16.19 2.09
C ASN A 268 -6.43 -15.86 0.61
N CYS A 269 -7.00 -14.69 0.32
CA CYS A 269 -7.18 -14.21 -1.06
C CYS A 269 -5.86 -13.79 -1.71
N LEU A 270 -4.94 -13.14 -0.97
CA LEU A 270 -3.60 -12.83 -1.47
C LEU A 270 -2.78 -14.10 -1.70
N ASP A 271 -2.89 -15.10 -0.83
CA ASP A 271 -2.23 -16.41 -1.00
C ASP A 271 -2.67 -17.10 -2.29
N PHE A 272 -3.98 -17.14 -2.53
CA PHE A 272 -4.57 -17.73 -3.73
C PHE A 272 -4.25 -16.90 -5.00
N PHE A 273 -4.21 -15.58 -4.89
CA PHE A 273 -3.76 -14.71 -5.97
C PHE A 273 -2.32 -15.06 -6.37
N ALA A 274 -1.43 -15.15 -5.38
CA ALA A 274 -0.03 -15.44 -5.61
C ALA A 274 0.19 -16.82 -6.24
N GLU A 275 -0.55 -17.84 -5.78
CA GLU A 275 -0.54 -19.17 -6.41
C GLU A 275 -1.02 -19.11 -7.87
N ALA A 276 -2.07 -18.34 -8.17
CA ALA A 276 -2.56 -18.18 -9.54
C ALA A 276 -1.54 -17.45 -10.43
N ARG A 277 -0.91 -16.37 -9.94
CA ARG A 277 0.12 -15.63 -10.66
C ARG A 277 1.42 -16.43 -10.85
N GLU A 278 1.91 -17.13 -9.83
CA GLU A 278 3.10 -18.00 -9.95
C GLU A 278 2.91 -19.03 -11.07
N ASN A 279 1.72 -19.65 -11.15
CA ASN A 279 1.40 -20.60 -12.21
C ASN A 279 1.34 -19.93 -13.60
N ILE A 280 0.68 -18.78 -13.74
CA ILE A 280 0.57 -18.04 -15.02
C ILE A 280 1.96 -17.60 -15.50
N LEU A 281 2.74 -16.93 -14.65
CA LEU A 281 4.07 -16.41 -14.99
C LEU A 281 5.06 -17.55 -15.28
N SER A 282 4.99 -18.66 -14.54
CA SER A 282 5.82 -19.85 -14.80
C SER A 282 5.50 -20.51 -16.15
N ASN A 283 4.22 -20.56 -16.53
CA ASN A 283 3.79 -21.09 -17.84
C ASN A 283 4.16 -20.15 -18.98
N ASN A 284 4.04 -18.84 -18.77
CA ASN A 284 4.47 -17.81 -19.73
C ASN A 284 6.00 -17.88 -19.95
N PHE A 285 6.79 -18.06 -18.89
CA PHE A 285 8.23 -18.26 -19.01
C PHE A 285 8.57 -19.54 -19.76
N TYR A 286 7.95 -20.68 -19.39
CA TYR A 286 8.13 -21.96 -20.09
C TYR A 286 7.82 -21.87 -21.59
N SER A 287 6.79 -21.10 -21.95
CA SER A 287 6.38 -20.91 -23.35
C SER A 287 7.26 -19.91 -24.10
N ALA A 288 7.82 -18.90 -23.43
CA ALA A 288 8.87 -18.06 -23.99
C ALA A 288 10.16 -18.87 -24.25
N LEU A 289 10.51 -19.81 -23.37
CA LEU A 289 11.63 -20.73 -23.55
C LEU A 289 11.43 -21.66 -24.75
N THR A 290 10.31 -22.38 -24.79
CA THR A 290 10.06 -23.49 -25.73
C THR A 290 9.39 -23.07 -27.05
N GLY A 291 8.75 -21.90 -27.10
CA GLY A 291 7.94 -21.45 -28.24
C GLY A 291 6.61 -22.18 -28.40
N ALA A 292 6.24 -23.05 -27.45
CA ALA A 292 4.93 -23.65 -27.43
C ALA A 292 3.88 -22.57 -27.09
N PRO A 293 2.84 -22.36 -27.91
CA PRO A 293 1.78 -21.41 -27.56
C PRO A 293 0.97 -21.91 -26.35
N VAL A 294 0.84 -21.09 -25.31
CA VAL A 294 -0.09 -21.34 -24.20
C VAL A 294 -1.55 -21.22 -24.68
N ASP A 295 -1.77 -20.33 -25.64
CA ASP A 295 -3.08 -19.97 -26.17
C ASP A 295 -3.08 -20.03 -27.70
N ALA A 296 -4.15 -20.55 -28.29
CA ALA A 296 -4.30 -20.72 -29.73
C ALA A 296 -4.64 -19.40 -30.44
N ASP A 297 -5.28 -18.47 -29.74
CA ASP A 297 -5.73 -17.18 -30.31
C ASP A 297 -4.68 -16.06 -30.16
N HIS A 298 -3.74 -16.20 -29.22
CA HIS A 298 -2.61 -15.29 -29.01
C HIS A 298 -1.26 -16.00 -29.17
N PRO A 299 -0.76 -16.18 -30.41
CA PRO A 299 0.57 -16.74 -30.63
C PRO A 299 1.65 -15.81 -30.06
N VAL A 300 2.57 -16.38 -29.26
CA VAL A 300 3.75 -15.67 -28.74
C VAL A 300 4.55 -15.12 -29.93
N LEU A 301 4.59 -13.79 -30.06
CA LEU A 301 5.20 -13.12 -31.21
C LEU A 301 6.73 -13.05 -31.10
N GLY A 302 7.39 -14.21 -31.11
CA GLY A 302 8.83 -14.32 -31.00
C GLY A 302 9.35 -15.72 -31.36
N LYS A 303 10.64 -15.81 -31.70
CA LYS A 303 11.33 -17.11 -31.71
C LYS A 303 11.50 -17.55 -30.26
N ALA A 304 11.24 -18.83 -29.98
CA ALA A 304 11.54 -19.47 -28.70
C ALA A 304 12.99 -19.17 -28.27
N ILE A 305 13.21 -18.84 -27.00
CA ILE A 305 14.55 -18.50 -26.49
C ILE A 305 15.52 -19.67 -26.74
N GLU A 306 15.07 -20.92 -26.55
CA GLU A 306 15.83 -22.16 -26.83
C GLU A 306 16.16 -22.35 -28.32
N LEU A 307 15.32 -21.90 -29.26
CA LEU A 307 15.59 -22.01 -30.71
C LEU A 307 16.32 -20.78 -31.29
N SER A 308 16.35 -19.64 -30.59
CA SER A 308 17.13 -18.47 -31.01
C SER A 308 18.57 -18.50 -30.49
N ALA A 309 18.78 -18.96 -29.27
CA ALA A 309 20.09 -18.91 -28.61
C ALA A 309 20.96 -20.11 -29.00
N HIS A 310 21.74 -19.96 -30.08
CA HIS A 310 22.78 -20.90 -30.48
C HIS A 310 24.05 -20.78 -29.59
N ASP A 311 24.11 -19.74 -28.76
CA ASP A 311 25.18 -19.45 -27.81
C ASP A 311 24.61 -19.59 -26.37
N PRO A 312 25.20 -20.44 -25.51
CA PRO A 312 24.77 -20.60 -24.12
C PRO A 312 24.79 -19.31 -23.29
N MET A 313 25.73 -18.41 -23.57
CA MET A 313 25.82 -17.12 -22.87
C MET A 313 24.61 -16.25 -23.21
N ARG A 314 24.22 -16.22 -24.48
CA ARG A 314 23.01 -15.55 -24.94
C ARG A 314 21.75 -16.16 -24.35
N TYR A 315 21.66 -17.49 -24.26
CA TYR A 315 20.51 -18.17 -23.65
C TYR A 315 20.26 -17.70 -22.22
N VAL A 316 21.29 -17.65 -21.38
CA VAL A 316 21.19 -17.16 -19.99
C VAL A 316 20.85 -15.65 -19.94
N SER A 317 21.41 -14.85 -20.86
CA SER A 317 21.09 -13.43 -20.97
C SER A 317 19.62 -13.18 -21.37
N ASP A 318 19.11 -13.90 -22.35
CA ASP A 318 17.73 -13.75 -22.84
C ASP A 318 16.72 -14.23 -21.76
N MET A 319 17.07 -15.27 -20.96
CA MET A 319 16.30 -15.67 -19.78
C MET A 319 16.24 -14.59 -18.68
N LEU A 320 17.39 -13.99 -18.32
CA LEU A 320 17.45 -12.94 -17.31
C LEU A 320 16.76 -11.65 -17.77
N ALA A 321 16.85 -11.31 -19.06
CA ALA A 321 16.13 -10.18 -19.65
C ALA A 321 14.61 -10.40 -19.62
N TRP A 322 14.13 -11.60 -19.93
CA TRP A 322 12.71 -11.95 -19.80
C TRP A 322 12.24 -11.84 -18.35
N ALA A 323 12.98 -12.43 -17.41
CA ALA A 323 12.64 -12.38 -15.98
C ALA A 323 12.60 -10.93 -15.47
N HIS A 324 13.55 -10.08 -15.88
CA HIS A 324 13.55 -8.66 -15.56
C HIS A 324 12.32 -7.94 -16.12
N SER A 325 11.98 -8.15 -17.40
CA SER A 325 10.78 -7.56 -18.01
C SER A 325 9.50 -7.98 -17.29
N ALA A 326 9.37 -9.28 -16.98
CA ALA A 326 8.23 -9.81 -16.24
C ALA A 326 8.14 -9.22 -14.82
N THR A 327 9.28 -9.02 -14.15
CA THR A 327 9.32 -8.42 -12.80
C THR A 327 8.88 -6.96 -12.82
N VAL A 328 9.30 -6.18 -13.83
CA VAL A 328 8.86 -4.79 -13.99
C VAL A 328 7.36 -4.73 -14.26
N SER A 329 6.84 -5.52 -15.21
CA SER A 329 5.40 -5.52 -15.52
C SER A 329 4.54 -6.01 -14.36
N GLU A 330 4.99 -7.03 -13.61
CA GLU A 330 4.23 -7.52 -12.44
C GLU A 330 4.21 -6.47 -11.33
N ARG A 331 5.37 -5.87 -11.03
CA ARG A 331 5.46 -4.80 -10.05
C ARG A 331 4.53 -3.64 -10.42
N GLU A 332 4.57 -3.15 -11.66
CA GLU A 332 3.72 -2.05 -12.12
C GLU A 332 2.22 -2.40 -12.01
N ALA A 333 1.81 -3.60 -12.43
CA ALA A 333 0.42 -4.04 -12.35
C ALA A 333 -0.08 -4.16 -10.90
N LEU A 334 0.75 -4.67 -10.00
CA LEU A 334 0.44 -4.79 -8.57
C LEU A 334 0.51 -3.44 -7.84
N GLU A 335 1.38 -2.51 -8.25
CA GLU A 335 1.36 -1.12 -7.76
C GLU A 335 0.02 -0.43 -8.10
N VAL A 336 -0.49 -0.62 -9.32
CA VAL A 336 -1.82 -0.12 -9.73
C VAL A 336 -2.95 -0.77 -8.92
N LEU A 337 -2.82 -2.05 -8.53
CA LEU A 337 -3.83 -2.77 -7.76
C LEU A 337 -3.81 -2.43 -6.25
N PHE A 338 -2.63 -2.31 -5.64
CA PHE A 338 -2.47 -2.20 -4.18
C PHE A 338 -1.93 -0.85 -3.67
N ILE A 339 -1.00 -0.18 -4.35
CA ILE A 339 -0.45 1.10 -3.84
C ILE A 339 -1.47 2.23 -4.03
N SER A 340 -2.24 2.22 -5.12
CA SER A 340 -3.30 3.23 -5.35
C SER A 340 -4.38 3.25 -4.25
N GLU A 341 -4.55 2.15 -3.50
CA GLU A 341 -5.51 2.02 -2.39
C GLU A 341 -4.87 1.68 -1.04
N GLY A 342 -3.53 1.69 -0.90
CA GLY A 342 -2.84 1.16 0.28
C GLY A 342 -3.32 1.79 1.60
N ASP A 343 -3.49 3.12 1.59
CA ASP A 343 -4.03 3.89 2.72
C ASP A 343 -5.51 3.59 3.00
N GLU A 344 -6.29 3.14 2.01
CA GLU A 344 -7.71 2.81 2.15
C GLU A 344 -7.89 1.36 2.62
N ILE A 345 -7.04 0.44 2.15
CA ILE A 345 -6.95 -0.95 2.64
C ILE A 345 -6.52 -0.96 4.11
N ALA A 346 -5.49 -0.19 4.48
CA ALA A 346 -5.07 -0.07 5.89
C ALA A 346 -6.20 0.47 6.79
N LYS A 347 -6.99 1.44 6.30
CA LYS A 347 -8.18 1.95 7.01
C LYS A 347 -9.29 0.91 7.14
N SER A 348 -9.55 0.09 6.11
CA SER A 348 -10.59 -0.95 6.20
C SER A 348 -10.18 -2.13 7.08
N ILE A 349 -8.90 -2.50 7.12
CA ILE A 349 -8.35 -3.44 8.11
C ILE A 349 -8.60 -2.92 9.54
N GLN A 350 -8.27 -1.65 9.80
CA GLN A 350 -8.50 -1.02 11.10
C GLN A 350 -9.99 -0.98 11.47
N ALA A 351 -10.86 -0.58 10.54
CA ALA A 351 -12.31 -0.56 10.75
C ALA A 351 -12.88 -1.96 11.02
N GLY A 352 -12.38 -3.00 10.33
CA GLY A 352 -12.72 -4.39 10.62
C GLY A 352 -12.37 -4.81 12.05
N ILE A 353 -11.14 -4.51 12.49
CA ILE A 353 -10.66 -4.77 13.86
C ILE A 353 -11.50 -4.03 14.92
N GLU A 354 -11.92 -2.79 14.61
CA GLU A 354 -12.78 -2.00 15.51
C GLU A 354 -14.23 -2.52 15.55
N SER A 355 -14.75 -3.05 14.44
CA SER A 355 -16.11 -3.61 14.36
C SER A 355 -16.29 -4.94 15.11
N GLU A 356 -15.21 -5.73 15.27
CA GLU A 356 -15.23 -6.96 16.06
C GLU A 356 -14.09 -7.00 17.10
N PRO A 357 -14.22 -6.28 18.24
CA PRO A 357 -13.19 -6.26 19.29
C PRO A 357 -12.87 -7.65 19.88
N TRP A 358 -13.85 -8.55 19.86
CA TRP A 358 -13.78 -9.92 20.39
C TRP A 358 -13.11 -10.92 19.43
N SER A 359 -12.88 -10.54 18.17
CA SER A 359 -12.15 -11.34 17.18
C SER A 359 -10.63 -11.14 17.27
N ARG A 360 -10.16 -10.35 18.25
CA ARG A 360 -8.76 -10.35 18.69
C ARG A 360 -8.42 -11.72 19.27
N ALA A 361 -7.44 -12.40 18.68
CA ALA A 361 -6.73 -13.46 19.38
C ALA A 361 -5.99 -12.83 20.57
N ASP A 362 -6.07 -13.45 21.75
CA ASP A 362 -5.43 -13.01 23.01
C ASP A 362 -3.90 -13.17 22.99
N GLY A 363 -3.22 -12.47 22.06
CA GLY A 363 -1.77 -12.46 21.90
C GLY A 363 -1.22 -11.02 21.87
N GLU A 364 -0.08 -10.80 22.52
CA GLU A 364 0.59 -9.50 22.70
C GLU A 364 1.13 -8.84 21.40
N GLY A 365 0.72 -9.33 20.23
CA GLY A 365 0.98 -8.68 18.95
C GLY A 365 -0.04 -7.57 18.70
N ALA A 366 0.28 -6.34 19.08
CA ALA A 366 -0.38 -5.18 18.51
C ALA A 366 -0.27 -5.27 16.98
N ALA A 367 -1.41 -5.42 16.30
CA ALA A 367 -1.43 -5.66 14.85
C ALA A 367 -0.64 -4.56 14.15
N LEU A 368 0.49 -4.94 13.54
CA LEU A 368 1.34 -4.00 12.82
C LEU A 368 0.51 -3.35 11.70
N PRO A 369 0.61 -2.03 11.49
CA PRO A 369 -0.08 -1.38 10.39
C PRO A 369 0.24 -2.09 9.07
N PHE A 370 -0.77 -2.34 8.25
CA PHE A 370 -0.59 -2.97 6.95
C PHE A 370 0.27 -2.07 6.05
N ASP A 371 1.53 -2.45 5.85
CA ASP A 371 2.43 -1.78 4.92
C ASP A 371 2.19 -2.34 3.51
N GLY A 372 1.43 -1.60 2.70
CA GLY A 372 1.12 -1.96 1.33
C GLY A 372 2.36 -2.08 0.42
N ARG A 373 3.48 -1.40 0.73
CA ARG A 373 4.72 -1.55 -0.04
C ARG A 373 5.46 -2.83 0.31
N LYS A 374 5.47 -3.21 1.58
CA LYS A 374 6.04 -4.48 2.02
C LYS A 374 5.22 -5.65 1.47
N ALA A 375 3.89 -5.59 1.61
CA ALA A 375 2.98 -6.61 1.08
C ALA A 375 3.08 -6.74 -0.45
N LEU A 376 3.25 -5.63 -1.18
CA LEU A 376 3.54 -5.64 -2.62
C LEU A 376 4.82 -6.40 -2.95
N ASN A 377 5.94 -6.07 -2.30
CA ASN A 377 7.22 -6.72 -2.59
C ASN A 377 7.18 -8.23 -2.23
N GLU A 378 6.54 -8.59 -1.10
CA GLU A 378 6.30 -9.99 -0.71
C GLU A 378 5.40 -10.73 -1.72
N LEU A 379 4.48 -10.04 -2.40
CA LEU A 379 3.63 -10.62 -3.44
C LEU A 379 4.41 -10.83 -4.74
N VAL A 380 5.12 -9.82 -5.24
CA VAL A 380 6.00 -9.92 -6.43
C VAL A 380 7.02 -11.06 -6.27
N ASP A 381 7.62 -11.20 -5.09
CA ASP A 381 8.55 -12.29 -4.77
C ASP A 381 7.91 -13.68 -4.91
N ARG A 382 6.63 -13.84 -4.55
CA ARG A 382 5.90 -15.11 -4.67
C ARG A 382 5.48 -15.38 -6.11
N ASP A 383 4.93 -14.37 -6.76
CA ASP A 383 4.41 -14.44 -8.14
C ASP A 383 5.52 -14.84 -9.14
N LEU A 384 6.77 -14.47 -8.87
CA LEU A 384 7.92 -14.81 -9.71
C LEU A 384 8.74 -16.00 -9.20
N ALA A 385 8.42 -16.57 -8.05
CA ALA A 385 9.20 -17.65 -7.44
C ALA A 385 9.41 -18.84 -8.39
N GLY A 386 8.38 -19.22 -9.15
CA GLY A 386 8.44 -20.30 -10.12
C GLY A 386 9.25 -19.96 -11.39
N VAL A 387 9.27 -18.69 -11.81
CA VAL A 387 10.14 -18.20 -12.90
C VAL A 387 11.61 -18.30 -12.48
N PHE A 388 11.96 -17.77 -11.31
CA PHE A 388 13.34 -17.77 -10.81
C PHE A 388 13.83 -19.20 -10.48
N ARG A 389 12.94 -20.09 -10.03
CA ARG A 389 13.22 -21.52 -9.84
C ARG A 389 13.59 -22.20 -11.16
N GLN A 390 12.84 -21.96 -12.23
CA GLN A 390 13.16 -22.47 -13.57
C GLN A 390 14.46 -21.85 -14.13
N LEU A 391 14.62 -20.53 -14.02
CA LEU A 391 15.81 -19.81 -14.47
C LEU A 391 17.08 -20.34 -13.79
N LYS A 392 17.02 -20.58 -12.48
CA LYS A 392 18.11 -21.21 -11.72
C LYS A 392 18.45 -22.59 -12.28
N GLN A 393 17.48 -23.50 -12.36
CA GLN A 393 17.71 -24.86 -12.84
C GLN A 393 18.32 -24.89 -14.25
N ARG A 394 17.81 -24.06 -15.18
CA ARG A 394 18.34 -23.97 -16.55
C ARG A 394 19.73 -23.37 -16.59
N THR A 395 20.02 -22.34 -15.79
CA THR A 395 21.35 -21.72 -15.72
C THR A 395 22.39 -22.65 -15.09
N GLU A 396 22.03 -23.38 -14.02
CA GLU A 396 22.89 -24.42 -13.41
C GLU A 396 23.19 -25.54 -14.42
N HIS A 397 22.19 -26.00 -15.18
CA HIS A 397 22.39 -26.98 -16.25
C HIS A 397 23.32 -26.46 -17.35
N VAL A 398 23.18 -25.20 -17.80
CA VAL A 398 24.08 -24.60 -18.81
C VAL A 398 25.53 -24.61 -18.32
N VAL A 399 25.77 -24.16 -17.08
CA VAL A 399 27.10 -24.15 -16.47
C VAL A 399 27.70 -25.56 -16.35
N GLN A 400 26.89 -26.56 -15.99
CA GLN A 400 27.35 -27.94 -15.84
C GLN A 400 27.60 -28.66 -17.18
N SER A 401 26.92 -28.29 -18.26
CA SER A 401 26.93 -29.03 -19.53
C SER A 401 28.01 -28.61 -20.52
N HIS A 402 28.62 -27.43 -20.35
CA HIS A 402 29.54 -26.87 -21.35
C HIS A 402 31.03 -26.96 -20.98
N GLU A 403 31.37 -27.33 -19.75
CA GLU A 403 32.75 -27.50 -19.23
C GLU A 403 33.73 -26.35 -19.58
N ASP A 404 33.22 -25.14 -19.84
CA ASP A 404 34.00 -23.93 -20.18
C ASP A 404 34.08 -22.99 -18.96
N ALA A 405 35.30 -22.85 -18.44
CA ALA A 405 35.62 -21.95 -17.33
C ALA A 405 35.26 -20.48 -17.65
N THR A 406 35.54 -20.01 -18.87
CA THR A 406 35.25 -18.62 -19.27
C THR A 406 33.76 -18.36 -19.37
N LEU A 407 32.98 -19.33 -19.84
CA LEU A 407 31.52 -19.26 -19.87
C LEU A 407 30.95 -19.21 -18.45
N ALA A 408 31.36 -20.13 -17.57
CA ALA A 408 30.92 -20.17 -16.17
C ALA A 408 31.21 -18.84 -15.44
N TYR A 409 32.38 -18.25 -15.68
CA TYR A 409 32.75 -16.95 -15.14
C TYR A 409 31.90 -15.79 -15.69
N LYS A 410 31.69 -15.73 -17.01
CA LYS A 410 30.80 -14.72 -17.65
C LYS A 410 29.36 -14.83 -17.14
N ILE A 411 28.84 -16.05 -16.95
CA ILE A 411 27.52 -16.30 -16.36
C ILE A 411 27.47 -15.80 -14.91
N SER A 412 28.48 -16.07 -14.09
CA SER A 412 28.54 -15.55 -12.71
C SER A 412 28.50 -14.02 -12.67
N ASN A 413 29.28 -13.35 -13.53
CA ASN A 413 29.28 -11.89 -13.68
C ASN A 413 27.91 -11.34 -14.12
N LEU A 414 27.26 -12.00 -15.08
CA LEU A 414 25.93 -11.61 -15.57
C LEU A 414 24.85 -11.76 -14.51
N VAL A 415 24.83 -12.88 -13.78
CA VAL A 415 23.88 -13.11 -12.68
C VAL A 415 24.08 -12.09 -11.57
N ASN A 416 25.33 -11.75 -11.23
CA ASN A 416 25.64 -10.69 -10.26
C ASN A 416 25.16 -9.30 -10.72
N PHE A 417 25.34 -8.97 -12.01
CA PHE A 417 24.83 -7.72 -12.59
C PHE A 417 23.30 -7.63 -12.49
N TYR A 418 22.59 -8.68 -12.89
CA TYR A 418 21.13 -8.73 -12.77
C TYR A 418 20.66 -8.74 -11.31
N ALA A 419 21.37 -9.41 -10.39
CA ALA A 419 21.06 -9.34 -8.96
C ALA A 419 21.16 -7.90 -8.42
N GLY A 420 22.10 -7.09 -8.94
CA GLY A 420 22.16 -5.65 -8.67
C GLY A 420 20.94 -4.88 -9.18
N ILE A 421 20.46 -5.20 -10.40
CA ILE A 421 19.22 -4.61 -10.96
C ILE A 421 18.01 -4.99 -10.10
N PHE A 422 17.83 -6.27 -9.77
CA PHE A 422 16.71 -6.74 -8.95
C PHE A 422 16.76 -6.19 -7.51
N THR A 423 17.96 -5.93 -6.96
CA THR A 423 18.11 -5.27 -5.66
C THR A 423 17.51 -3.86 -5.67
N ASN A 424 17.68 -3.10 -6.76
CA ASN A 424 17.05 -1.78 -6.90
C ASN A 424 15.52 -1.86 -7.15
N LEU A 425 15.05 -2.94 -7.78
CA LEU A 425 13.64 -3.12 -8.15
C LEU A 425 12.76 -3.71 -7.04
N LEU A 426 13.33 -4.55 -6.16
CA LEU A 426 12.60 -5.31 -5.12
C LEU A 426 13.05 -4.99 -3.69
N GLY A 427 14.25 -4.41 -3.53
CA GLY A 427 14.89 -4.19 -2.24
C GLY A 427 15.82 -5.34 -1.81
N GLU A 428 16.72 -5.07 -0.87
CA GLU A 428 17.81 -5.99 -0.48
C GLU A 428 17.36 -7.31 0.17
N SER A 429 16.12 -7.35 0.68
CA SER A 429 15.50 -8.46 1.41
C SER A 429 14.57 -9.33 0.57
N SER A 430 14.62 -9.24 -0.76
CA SER A 430 13.79 -10.05 -1.66
C SER A 430 14.23 -11.51 -1.67
N ALA A 431 13.26 -12.43 -1.55
CA ALA A 431 13.48 -13.87 -1.61
C ALA A 431 14.02 -14.34 -2.98
N LEU A 432 13.81 -13.55 -4.05
CA LEU A 432 14.34 -13.84 -5.38
C LEU A 432 15.86 -13.57 -5.45
N LEU A 433 16.37 -12.61 -4.68
CA LEU A 433 17.82 -12.37 -4.56
C LEU A 433 18.53 -13.53 -3.86
N ASP A 434 17.87 -14.19 -2.92
CA ASP A 434 18.37 -15.41 -2.26
C ASP A 434 18.38 -16.63 -3.20
N ILE A 435 17.75 -16.55 -4.38
CA ILE A 435 17.90 -17.54 -5.47
C ILE A 435 19.08 -17.16 -6.38
N LEU A 436 19.25 -15.87 -6.71
CA LEU A 436 20.30 -15.40 -7.62
C LEU A 436 21.70 -15.36 -7.01
N ARG A 437 21.88 -14.93 -5.75
CA ARG A 437 23.20 -14.87 -5.10
C ARG A 437 23.87 -16.25 -5.01
N PRO A 438 23.20 -17.34 -4.58
CA PRO A 438 23.79 -18.67 -4.61
C PRO A 438 24.03 -19.20 -6.03
N LEU A 439 23.32 -18.70 -7.04
CA LEU A 439 23.51 -19.08 -8.44
C LEU A 439 24.81 -18.48 -9.01
N SER A 440 25.10 -17.20 -8.75
CA SER A 440 26.38 -16.60 -9.14
C SER A 440 27.56 -17.25 -8.41
N ASP A 441 27.40 -17.58 -7.13
CA ASP A 441 28.39 -18.36 -6.35
C ASP A 441 28.54 -19.81 -6.85
N SER A 442 27.47 -20.42 -7.37
CA SER A 442 27.52 -21.75 -8.01
C SER A 442 28.32 -21.70 -9.32
N ALA A 443 28.04 -20.72 -10.17
CA ALA A 443 28.77 -20.49 -11.42
C ALA A 443 30.26 -20.17 -11.19
N LEU A 444 30.58 -19.37 -10.15
CA LEU A 444 31.98 -19.10 -9.78
C LEU A 444 32.70 -20.33 -9.23
N ARG A 445 32.01 -21.21 -8.48
CA ARG A 445 32.57 -22.49 -8.04
C ARG A 445 32.80 -23.46 -9.19
N ALA A 446 31.92 -23.49 -10.18
CA ALA A 446 32.11 -24.27 -11.41
C ALA A 446 33.35 -23.80 -12.17
N PHE A 447 33.51 -22.49 -12.41
CA PHE A 447 34.74 -21.90 -12.96
C PHE A 447 36.01 -22.39 -12.24
N ARG A 448 36.03 -22.32 -10.90
CA ARG A 448 37.18 -22.81 -10.10
C ARG A 448 37.37 -24.32 -10.13
N SER A 449 36.32 -25.12 -10.38
CA SER A 449 36.52 -26.56 -10.62
C SER A 449 37.21 -26.76 -11.95
N THR A 450 36.60 -26.27 -13.03
CA THR A 450 37.10 -26.43 -14.40
C THR A 450 38.54 -25.93 -14.56
N MET A 451 38.92 -24.80 -13.95
CA MET A 451 40.31 -24.34 -13.97
C MET A 451 41.27 -25.29 -13.24
N ARG A 452 40.90 -25.80 -12.05
CA ARG A 452 41.75 -26.75 -11.31
C ARG A 452 41.82 -28.11 -12.00
N ASP A 453 40.74 -28.56 -12.62
CA ASP A 453 40.68 -29.80 -13.40
C ASP A 453 41.53 -29.68 -14.68
N HIS A 454 41.52 -28.53 -15.35
CA HIS A 454 42.41 -28.22 -16.48
C HIS A 454 43.89 -28.18 -16.07
N VAL A 455 44.22 -27.48 -14.97
CA VAL A 455 45.58 -27.46 -14.39
C VAL A 455 46.04 -28.87 -13.99
N ALA A 456 45.16 -29.70 -13.43
CA ALA A 456 45.49 -31.08 -13.04
C ALA A 456 45.82 -31.95 -14.26
N ASN A 457 45.08 -31.80 -15.37
CA ASN A 457 45.35 -32.49 -16.62
C ASN A 457 46.69 -32.07 -17.26
N LEU A 458 47.07 -30.79 -17.15
CA LEU A 458 48.33 -30.25 -17.69
C LEU A 458 49.59 -30.59 -16.86
N GLN A 459 49.47 -31.28 -15.72
CA GLN A 459 50.62 -31.62 -14.87
C GLN A 459 51.67 -32.51 -15.56
N THR A 460 51.27 -33.29 -16.58
CA THR A 460 52.21 -34.05 -17.42
C THR A 460 52.99 -33.17 -18.38
N ASP A 461 52.37 -32.08 -18.86
CA ASP A 461 52.92 -31.23 -19.92
C ASP A 461 53.92 -30.23 -19.35
N PHE A 462 53.77 -29.84 -18.08
CA PHE A 462 54.78 -29.10 -17.29
C PHE A 462 56.14 -29.84 -17.15
N ALA A 463 56.28 -31.06 -17.66
CA ALA A 463 57.54 -31.80 -17.69
C ALA A 463 58.34 -31.62 -19.00
N LEU A 464 57.74 -31.07 -20.06
CA LEU A 464 58.37 -30.86 -21.37
C LEU A 464 58.95 -29.45 -21.46
N SER A 465 60.26 -29.34 -21.67
CA SER A 465 60.92 -28.08 -22.01
C SER A 465 60.81 -27.82 -23.52
N THR A 466 60.45 -26.61 -23.93
CA THR A 466 60.58 -26.19 -25.32
C THR A 466 62.05 -25.87 -25.63
N ASP A 467 62.54 -26.29 -26.81
CA ASP A 467 63.94 -26.08 -27.21
C ASP A 467 64.24 -24.59 -27.55
N ASP A 468 63.22 -23.78 -27.78
CA ASP A 468 63.29 -22.37 -28.15
C ASP A 468 63.40 -21.40 -26.96
N LEU A 469 63.12 -21.86 -25.73
CA LEU A 469 62.99 -21.05 -24.50
C LEU A 469 61.89 -19.97 -24.55
N ALA A 470 60.93 -20.07 -25.47
CA ALA A 470 59.76 -19.21 -25.51
C ALA A 470 58.81 -19.53 -24.33
N PRO A 471 57.83 -18.65 -24.01
CA PRO A 471 56.75 -18.99 -23.09
C PRO A 471 56.00 -20.23 -23.58
N ALA A 472 55.87 -21.25 -22.74
CA ALA A 472 55.22 -22.50 -23.11
C ALA A 472 53.73 -22.30 -23.47
N ASP A 473 53.22 -23.10 -24.43
CA ASP A 473 51.85 -22.97 -24.95
C ASP A 473 50.78 -22.89 -23.86
N PHE A 474 50.89 -23.70 -22.81
CA PHE A 474 49.96 -23.69 -21.67
C PHE A 474 49.90 -22.33 -20.95
N LEU A 475 50.99 -21.56 -20.91
CA LEU A 475 51.04 -20.23 -20.31
C LEU A 475 50.42 -19.22 -21.26
N VAL A 476 50.67 -19.34 -22.57
CA VAL A 476 50.07 -18.49 -23.60
C VAL A 476 48.54 -18.65 -23.57
N ASP A 477 48.03 -19.88 -23.59
CA ASP A 477 46.60 -20.20 -23.49
C ASP A 477 45.97 -19.70 -22.19
N ALA A 478 46.67 -19.85 -21.06
CA ALA A 478 46.24 -19.31 -19.77
C ALA A 478 46.17 -17.76 -19.77
N LEU A 479 47.15 -17.10 -20.40
CA LEU A 479 47.17 -15.63 -20.54
C LEU A 479 46.09 -15.14 -21.52
N GLU A 480 45.77 -15.88 -22.59
CA GLU A 480 44.63 -15.56 -23.46
C GLU A 480 43.29 -15.72 -22.74
N THR A 481 43.13 -16.82 -22.00
CA THR A 481 41.99 -17.04 -21.10
C THR A 481 41.86 -15.89 -20.11
N LEU A 482 42.96 -15.48 -19.47
CA LEU A 482 42.99 -14.39 -18.51
C LEU A 482 42.58 -13.04 -19.14
N LYS A 483 43.02 -12.71 -20.36
CA LYS A 483 42.56 -11.51 -21.10
C LYS A 483 41.03 -11.48 -21.23
N VAL A 484 40.41 -12.63 -21.50
CA VAL A 484 38.94 -12.76 -21.61
C VAL A 484 38.26 -12.57 -20.24
N LEU A 485 38.83 -13.13 -19.16
CA LEU A 485 38.33 -12.95 -17.79
C LEU A 485 38.43 -11.48 -17.34
N MET A 486 39.59 -10.84 -17.54
CA MET A 486 39.83 -9.42 -17.22
C MET A 486 38.82 -8.51 -17.93
N LYS A 487 38.63 -8.71 -19.25
CA LYS A 487 37.64 -7.95 -20.04
C LYS A 487 36.21 -8.13 -19.54
N SER A 488 35.84 -9.36 -19.15
CA SER A 488 34.51 -9.63 -18.57
C SER A 488 34.33 -8.92 -17.22
N TYR A 489 35.38 -8.87 -16.39
CA TYR A 489 35.34 -8.23 -15.07
C TYR A 489 35.29 -6.70 -15.15
N ASP A 490 36.05 -6.10 -16.07
CA ASP A 490 36.01 -4.66 -16.32
C ASP A 490 34.61 -4.19 -16.73
N THR A 491 33.94 -4.98 -17.57
CA THR A 491 32.57 -4.70 -18.03
C THR A 491 31.53 -4.83 -16.91
N SER A 492 31.64 -5.83 -16.02
CA SER A 492 30.65 -6.08 -14.98
C SER A 492 30.82 -5.22 -13.71
N VAL A 493 32.04 -4.74 -13.42
CA VAL A 493 32.38 -4.08 -12.14
C VAL A 493 32.87 -2.62 -12.34
N ALA A 494 32.54 -2.01 -13.48
CA ALA A 494 32.99 -0.66 -13.87
C ALA A 494 32.70 0.45 -12.83
N ASN A 495 31.59 0.37 -12.09
CA ASN A 495 31.12 1.40 -11.17
C ASN A 495 31.68 1.30 -9.73
N VAL A 496 32.60 0.35 -9.47
CA VAL A 496 33.09 0.04 -8.12
C VAL A 496 34.53 0.57 -7.92
N SER A 497 34.89 0.93 -6.69
CA SER A 497 36.22 1.47 -6.37
C SER A 497 37.36 0.52 -6.74
N LEU A 498 38.50 1.08 -7.19
CA LEU A 498 39.67 0.29 -7.62
C LEU A 498 40.15 -0.71 -6.57
N ALA A 499 40.16 -0.34 -5.29
CA ALA A 499 40.58 -1.23 -4.19
C ALA A 499 39.66 -2.45 -4.03
N GLN A 500 38.35 -2.28 -4.21
CA GLN A 500 37.40 -3.39 -4.21
C GLN A 500 37.54 -4.25 -5.47
N ARG A 501 37.84 -3.64 -6.62
CA ARG A 501 38.11 -4.36 -7.88
C ARG A 501 39.35 -5.25 -7.80
N ILE A 502 40.46 -4.73 -7.25
CA ILE A 502 41.68 -5.52 -6.99
C ILE A 502 41.35 -6.70 -6.06
N ARG A 503 40.69 -6.44 -4.93
CA ARG A 503 40.32 -7.49 -3.96
C ARG A 503 39.36 -8.53 -4.54
N GLY A 504 38.46 -8.14 -5.43
CA GLY A 504 37.52 -9.03 -6.10
C GLY A 504 38.14 -9.86 -7.22
N PHE A 505 39.19 -9.35 -7.88
CA PHE A 505 39.89 -10.07 -8.95
C PHE A 505 41.00 -11.00 -8.44
N GLN A 506 41.59 -10.72 -7.28
CA GLN A 506 42.67 -11.55 -6.69
C GLN A 506 42.37 -13.07 -6.64
N PRO A 507 41.17 -13.55 -6.26
CA PRO A 507 40.88 -14.99 -6.24
C PRO A 507 40.78 -15.63 -7.63
N ILE A 508 40.70 -14.84 -8.70
CA ILE A 508 40.69 -15.32 -10.09
C ILE A 508 42.13 -15.52 -10.57
N LEU A 509 43.04 -14.59 -10.24
CA LEU A 509 44.48 -14.74 -10.49
C LEU A 509 45.04 -16.00 -9.80
N GLN A 510 44.62 -16.25 -8.55
CA GLN A 510 45.02 -17.43 -7.77
C GLN A 510 44.61 -18.78 -8.39
N GLU A 511 43.52 -18.81 -9.17
CA GLU A 511 42.98 -20.05 -9.76
C GLU A 511 43.33 -20.16 -11.26
N ALA A 512 43.56 -19.04 -11.95
CA ALA A 512 43.75 -18.98 -13.40
C ALA A 512 45.15 -18.53 -13.88
N LEU A 513 46.04 -18.11 -12.98
CA LEU A 513 47.41 -17.71 -13.33
C LEU A 513 48.47 -18.38 -12.44
N ASP A 514 48.32 -18.28 -11.12
CA ASP A 514 49.31 -18.79 -10.16
C ASP A 514 49.74 -20.27 -10.41
N PRO A 515 48.85 -21.21 -10.77
CA PRO A 515 49.26 -22.60 -11.04
C PRO A 515 50.13 -22.76 -12.30
N PHE A 516 49.89 -21.93 -13.33
CA PHE A 516 50.68 -21.94 -14.57
C PHE A 516 52.06 -21.30 -14.36
N LEU A 517 52.13 -20.24 -13.53
CA LEU A 517 53.40 -19.66 -13.11
C LEU A 517 54.22 -20.66 -12.28
N ALA A 518 53.59 -21.41 -11.37
CA ALA A 518 54.25 -22.50 -10.65
C ALA A 518 54.72 -23.63 -11.60
N GLY A 519 53.98 -23.92 -12.67
CA GLY A 519 54.44 -24.78 -13.76
C GLY A 519 55.72 -24.26 -14.43
N CYS A 520 55.77 -22.97 -14.75
CA CYS A 520 56.94 -22.32 -15.34
C CYS A 520 58.14 -22.29 -14.38
N GLU A 521 57.94 -22.04 -13.08
CA GLU A 521 59.00 -22.12 -12.07
C GLU A 521 59.55 -23.56 -11.96
N ASN A 522 58.70 -24.59 -12.07
CA ASN A 522 59.14 -25.99 -12.12
C ASN A 522 59.98 -26.32 -13.37
N ILE A 523 59.65 -25.78 -14.55
CA ILE A 523 60.48 -25.93 -15.76
C ILE A 523 61.82 -25.18 -15.58
N THR A 524 61.76 -23.95 -15.06
CA THR A 524 62.93 -23.09 -14.81
C THR A 524 63.99 -23.78 -13.95
N THR A 525 63.58 -24.49 -12.88
CA THR A 525 64.51 -25.22 -11.99
C THR A 525 65.17 -26.45 -12.63
N ARG A 526 64.63 -26.98 -13.73
CA ARG A 526 65.18 -28.13 -14.47
C ARG A 526 66.14 -27.73 -15.59
N LEU A 527 65.99 -26.51 -16.12
CA LEU A 527 66.86 -25.96 -17.15
C LEU A 527 68.25 -25.62 -16.60
N ARG A 528 69.28 -25.76 -17.43
CA ARG A 528 70.65 -25.35 -17.08
C ARG A 528 70.77 -23.82 -17.19
N LYS A 529 71.57 -23.19 -16.33
CA LYS A 529 71.99 -21.79 -16.52
C LYS A 529 72.84 -21.68 -17.81
N PRO A 530 72.69 -20.62 -18.63
CA PRO A 530 71.83 -19.44 -18.44
C PRO A 530 70.37 -19.62 -18.89
N ASN A 531 70.06 -20.68 -19.66
CA ASN A 531 68.76 -20.90 -20.33
C ASN A 531 67.57 -20.85 -19.37
N SER A 532 67.73 -21.28 -18.11
CA SER A 532 66.73 -21.13 -17.06
C SER A 532 66.30 -19.67 -16.83
N HIS A 533 67.24 -18.73 -16.80
CA HIS A 533 66.96 -17.31 -16.61
C HIS A 533 66.35 -16.67 -17.86
N ILE A 534 66.74 -17.11 -19.06
CA ILE A 534 66.15 -16.65 -20.32
C ILE A 534 64.66 -17.04 -20.39
N PHE A 535 64.35 -18.32 -20.15
CA PHE A 535 62.97 -18.82 -20.12
C PHE A 535 62.13 -18.12 -19.05
N ALA A 536 62.66 -17.97 -17.83
CA ALA A 536 61.96 -17.28 -16.75
C ALA A 536 61.65 -15.81 -17.08
N LEU A 537 62.60 -15.09 -17.71
CA LEU A 537 62.38 -13.71 -18.16
C LEU A 537 61.30 -13.62 -19.26
N ASN A 538 61.33 -14.50 -20.26
CA ASN A 538 60.30 -14.53 -21.31
C ASN A 538 58.89 -14.74 -20.69
N CYS A 539 58.73 -15.74 -19.82
CA CYS A 539 57.46 -16.02 -19.13
C CYS A 539 56.98 -14.86 -18.23
N LEU A 540 57.88 -14.26 -17.44
CA LEU A 540 57.53 -13.15 -16.54
C LEU A 540 57.18 -11.86 -17.30
N LEU A 541 57.88 -11.57 -18.40
CA LEU A 541 57.61 -10.39 -19.23
C LEU A 541 56.27 -10.52 -19.97
N ALA A 542 55.99 -11.68 -20.57
CA ALA A 542 54.70 -11.97 -21.20
C ALA A 542 53.55 -11.84 -20.19
N THR A 543 53.72 -12.37 -18.98
CA THR A 543 52.74 -12.23 -17.88
C THR A 543 52.54 -10.75 -17.50
N LYS A 544 53.63 -10.00 -17.33
CA LYS A 544 53.57 -8.57 -16.95
C LYS A 544 52.86 -7.73 -18.01
N GLU A 545 53.12 -7.96 -19.30
CA GLU A 545 52.46 -7.26 -20.40
C GLU A 545 50.93 -7.45 -20.36
N VAL A 546 50.49 -8.69 -20.14
CA VAL A 546 49.06 -9.03 -20.08
C VAL A 546 48.38 -8.42 -18.84
N LEU A 547 49.01 -8.51 -17.67
CA LEU A 547 48.46 -7.92 -16.44
C LEU A 547 48.41 -6.39 -16.49
N GLY A 548 49.44 -5.75 -17.06
CA GLY A 548 49.53 -4.30 -17.21
C GLY A 548 48.44 -3.67 -18.09
N ALA A 549 47.67 -4.47 -18.84
CA ALA A 549 46.55 -3.99 -19.63
C ALA A 549 45.37 -3.43 -18.79
N TYR A 550 45.25 -3.83 -17.51
CA TYR A 550 44.20 -3.34 -16.63
C TYR A 550 44.69 -3.07 -15.19
N SER A 551 44.47 -1.86 -14.68
CA SER A 551 44.98 -1.41 -13.37
C SER A 551 44.47 -2.18 -12.13
N PHE A 552 43.42 -2.99 -12.25
CA PHE A 552 42.93 -3.85 -11.16
C PHE A 552 43.62 -5.22 -11.09
N ALA A 553 44.36 -5.59 -12.14
CA ALA A 553 45.04 -6.86 -12.28
C ALA A 553 46.57 -6.70 -12.41
N ASP A 554 47.06 -5.47 -12.57
CA ASP A 554 48.48 -5.15 -12.62
C ASP A 554 49.20 -5.60 -11.33
N GLN A 555 50.07 -6.59 -11.47
CA GLN A 555 50.97 -7.09 -10.42
C GLN A 555 52.43 -6.69 -10.67
N SER A 556 52.69 -5.62 -11.44
CA SER A 556 54.05 -5.16 -11.76
C SER A 556 54.92 -4.98 -10.52
N GLU A 557 54.39 -4.48 -9.41
CA GLU A 557 55.14 -4.32 -8.15
C GLU A 557 55.63 -5.67 -7.56
N ALA A 558 54.89 -6.75 -7.77
CA ALA A 558 55.24 -8.10 -7.28
C ALA A 558 56.14 -8.87 -8.28
N LEU A 559 55.98 -8.62 -9.58
CA LEU A 559 56.77 -9.29 -10.62
C LEU A 559 58.13 -8.61 -10.86
N GLN A 560 58.23 -7.29 -10.70
CA GLN A 560 59.46 -6.54 -11.01
C GLN A 560 60.69 -7.07 -10.22
N PRO A 561 60.64 -7.32 -8.90
CA PRO A 561 61.81 -7.87 -8.18
C PRO A 561 62.25 -9.26 -8.66
N LYS A 562 61.32 -10.09 -9.16
CA LYS A 562 61.66 -11.39 -9.78
C LYS A 562 62.36 -11.20 -11.13
N ILE A 563 61.89 -10.24 -11.93
CA ILE A 563 62.50 -9.88 -13.23
C ILE A 563 63.92 -9.34 -13.00
N ASP A 564 64.09 -8.39 -12.09
CA ASP A 564 65.38 -7.76 -11.78
C ASP A 564 66.42 -8.80 -11.29
N ALA A 565 66.00 -9.76 -10.45
CA ALA A 565 66.87 -10.83 -9.96
C ALA A 565 67.33 -11.78 -11.09
N HIS A 566 66.44 -12.14 -12.03
CA HIS A 566 66.82 -12.96 -13.18
C HIS A 566 67.65 -12.19 -14.21
N GLU A 567 67.40 -10.90 -14.39
CA GLU A 567 68.25 -10.01 -15.19
C GLU A 567 69.67 -9.92 -14.61
N GLN A 568 69.82 -9.77 -13.29
CA GLN A 568 71.13 -9.73 -12.63
C GLN A 568 71.90 -11.05 -12.79
N GLU A 569 71.25 -12.19 -12.57
CA GLU A 569 71.85 -13.52 -12.78
C GLU A 569 72.23 -13.79 -14.26
N LEU A 570 71.43 -13.30 -15.20
CA LEU A 570 71.72 -13.40 -16.63
C LEU A 570 72.87 -12.46 -17.04
N THR A 571 72.95 -11.25 -16.46
CA THR A 571 74.07 -10.31 -16.62
C THR A 571 75.38 -10.91 -16.09
N GLN A 572 75.37 -11.52 -14.90
CA GLN A 572 76.54 -12.26 -14.39
C GLN A 572 76.92 -13.46 -15.29
N SER A 573 75.92 -14.15 -15.86
CA SER A 573 76.17 -15.30 -16.74
C SER A 573 76.77 -14.86 -18.08
N MET A 574 76.33 -13.71 -18.61
CA MET A 574 76.93 -13.05 -19.77
C MET A 574 78.35 -12.56 -19.45
N HIS A 575 78.56 -11.94 -18.29
CA HIS A 575 79.88 -11.48 -17.85
C HIS A 575 80.91 -12.62 -17.76
N ARG A 576 80.55 -13.76 -17.13
CA ARG A 576 81.40 -14.96 -17.12
C ARG A 576 81.67 -15.51 -18.52
N TRP A 577 80.72 -15.38 -19.46
CA TRP A 577 80.94 -15.75 -20.85
C TRP A 577 81.94 -14.81 -21.55
N PHE A 578 81.87 -13.49 -21.32
CA PHE A 578 82.86 -12.51 -21.80
C PHE A 578 84.28 -12.85 -21.29
N LEU A 579 84.45 -13.06 -19.98
CA LEU A 579 85.73 -13.47 -19.38
C LEU A 579 86.27 -14.77 -20.00
N LYS A 580 85.40 -15.74 -20.24
CA LYS A 580 85.78 -17.05 -20.80
C LYS A 580 86.17 -17.01 -22.28
N GLN A 581 85.43 -16.28 -23.11
CA GLN A 581 85.74 -16.18 -24.55
C GLN A 581 86.97 -15.31 -24.82
N SER A 582 87.16 -14.24 -24.05
CA SER A 582 88.37 -13.41 -24.10
C SER A 582 89.63 -14.09 -23.54
N GLY A 583 89.48 -15.15 -22.74
CA GLY A 583 90.58 -15.82 -22.06
C GLY A 583 91.00 -15.16 -20.73
N LEU A 584 90.32 -14.08 -20.33
CA LEU A 584 90.60 -13.33 -19.09
C LEU A 584 90.08 -14.02 -17.82
N GLU A 585 89.22 -15.06 -17.93
CA GLU A 585 88.69 -15.87 -16.79
C GLU A 585 89.80 -16.27 -15.80
N LEU A 586 90.95 -16.75 -16.29
CA LEU A 586 92.08 -17.13 -15.44
C LEU A 586 92.86 -15.95 -14.84
N LEU A 587 92.83 -14.77 -15.45
CA LEU A 587 93.48 -13.58 -14.91
C LEU A 587 92.61 -12.95 -13.81
N ALA A 588 91.30 -12.80 -14.07
CA ALA A 588 90.33 -12.25 -13.12
C ALA A 588 90.19 -13.12 -11.85
N ASP A 589 90.12 -14.46 -11.99
CA ASP A 589 89.91 -15.36 -10.84
C ASP A 589 91.16 -15.55 -9.96
N ASN A 590 92.37 -15.39 -10.49
CA ASN A 590 93.62 -15.77 -9.79
C ASN A 590 94.52 -14.59 -9.40
N ILE A 591 94.25 -13.37 -9.84
CA ILE A 591 95.13 -12.21 -9.59
C ILE A 591 94.41 -11.18 -8.72
N THR A 592 94.73 -11.15 -7.43
CA THR A 592 94.25 -10.13 -6.49
C THR A 592 95.35 -9.19 -6.00
N SER A 593 96.61 -9.49 -6.33
CA SER A 593 97.81 -8.77 -5.92
C SER A 593 98.88 -8.81 -7.02
N THR A 594 99.79 -7.84 -7.02
CA THR A 594 100.98 -7.84 -7.88
C THR A 594 101.87 -9.06 -7.66
N ASP A 595 101.85 -9.64 -6.45
CA ASP A 595 102.58 -10.88 -6.12
C ASP A 595 101.91 -12.14 -6.72
N ASP A 596 100.58 -12.13 -6.92
CA ASP A 596 99.84 -13.23 -7.55
C ASP A 596 100.16 -13.28 -9.05
N LEU A 597 100.22 -12.12 -9.71
CA LEU A 597 100.63 -11.97 -11.11
C LEU A 597 102.06 -12.48 -11.33
N ALA A 598 103.00 -12.08 -10.45
CA ALA A 598 104.41 -12.47 -10.53
C ALA A 598 104.66 -13.95 -10.19
N SER A 599 103.81 -14.58 -9.39
CA SER A 599 103.95 -15.99 -9.00
C SER A 599 103.26 -16.96 -9.98
N SER A 600 102.12 -16.56 -10.55
CA SER A 600 101.34 -17.37 -11.50
C SER A 600 101.93 -17.36 -12.92
N TYR A 601 102.48 -16.24 -13.38
CA TYR A 601 102.95 -16.06 -14.75
C TYR A 601 104.46 -15.85 -14.84
N LYS A 602 105.21 -16.92 -14.61
CA LYS A 602 106.67 -16.96 -14.78
C LYS A 602 107.11 -17.09 -16.24
N ASP A 603 106.26 -17.66 -17.09
CA ASP A 603 106.50 -17.81 -18.53
C ASP A 603 105.69 -16.77 -19.32
N PRO A 604 106.32 -15.85 -20.08
CA PRO A 604 105.61 -14.78 -20.80
C PRO A 604 104.70 -15.29 -21.92
N SER A 605 104.92 -16.53 -22.41
CA SER A 605 104.12 -17.16 -23.47
C SER A 605 102.63 -17.33 -23.10
N GLN A 606 102.31 -17.46 -21.81
CA GLN A 606 100.93 -17.60 -21.35
C GLN A 606 100.16 -16.27 -21.48
N ILE A 607 100.76 -15.15 -21.07
CA ILE A 607 100.15 -13.82 -21.20
C ILE A 607 100.02 -13.43 -22.69
N ILE A 608 101.02 -13.76 -23.53
CA ILE A 608 100.93 -13.60 -24.99
C ILE A 608 99.71 -14.36 -25.55
N SER A 609 99.45 -15.59 -25.09
CA SER A 609 98.31 -16.37 -25.59
C SER A 609 96.95 -15.79 -25.18
N VAL A 610 96.85 -15.21 -23.98
CA VAL A 610 95.63 -14.52 -23.52
C VAL A 610 95.42 -13.21 -24.28
N ALA A 611 96.48 -12.42 -24.51
CA ALA A 611 96.42 -11.21 -25.35
C ALA A 611 95.92 -11.51 -26.76
N GLN A 612 96.44 -12.58 -27.39
CA GLN A 612 96.02 -13.01 -28.73
C GLN A 612 94.57 -13.51 -28.76
N GLN A 613 94.10 -14.17 -27.70
CA GLN A 613 92.70 -14.60 -27.59
C GLN A 613 91.75 -13.41 -27.43
N LEU A 614 92.13 -12.43 -26.60
CA LEU A 614 91.40 -11.18 -26.41
C LEU A 614 91.29 -10.39 -27.73
N ASP A 615 92.41 -10.17 -28.44
CA ASP A 615 92.43 -9.48 -29.74
C ASP A 615 91.59 -10.19 -30.82
N ALA A 616 91.50 -11.52 -30.77
CA ALA A 616 90.65 -12.29 -31.69
C ALA A 616 89.16 -12.22 -31.35
N PHE A 617 88.82 -12.02 -30.07
CA PHE A 617 87.44 -11.97 -29.56
C PHE A 617 86.77 -10.60 -29.75
N LEU A 618 87.48 -9.51 -29.42
CA LEU A 618 86.91 -8.16 -29.41
C LEU A 618 86.14 -7.76 -30.70
N PRO A 619 86.59 -8.11 -31.94
CA PRO A 619 85.87 -7.74 -33.17
C PRO A 619 84.51 -8.41 -33.36
N THR A 620 84.25 -9.58 -32.77
CA THR A 620 82.96 -10.31 -32.89
C THR A 620 82.16 -10.35 -31.60
N ALA A 621 82.77 -9.96 -30.46
CA ALA A 621 82.21 -10.04 -29.12
C ALA A 621 80.75 -9.57 -28.99
N THR A 622 80.37 -8.44 -29.60
CA THR A 622 79.00 -7.90 -29.51
C THR A 622 77.99 -8.65 -30.39
N GLU A 623 78.43 -9.26 -31.50
CA GLU A 623 77.57 -10.11 -32.34
C GLU A 623 77.38 -11.50 -31.71
N ASP A 624 78.47 -12.08 -31.19
CA ASP A 624 78.45 -13.37 -30.49
C ASP A 624 77.65 -13.29 -29.17
N ALA A 625 77.73 -12.17 -28.44
CA ALA A 625 76.89 -11.93 -27.26
C ALA A 625 75.39 -11.81 -27.60
N ARG A 626 75.04 -11.21 -28.75
CA ARG A 626 73.66 -11.19 -29.26
C ARG A 626 73.20 -12.59 -29.68
N ALA A 627 74.08 -13.41 -30.25
CA ALA A 627 73.78 -14.81 -30.56
C ALA A 627 73.55 -15.64 -29.28
N PHE A 628 74.34 -15.41 -28.24
CA PHE A 628 74.19 -16.06 -26.92
C PHE A 628 72.85 -15.76 -26.23
N LEU A 629 72.31 -14.54 -26.42
CA LEU A 629 70.96 -14.16 -25.93
C LEU A 629 69.88 -14.18 -27.02
N ALA A 630 70.08 -14.87 -28.14
CA ALA A 630 69.14 -14.85 -29.27
C ALA A 630 67.72 -15.30 -28.87
N GLN A 631 67.62 -16.22 -27.91
CA GLN A 631 66.37 -16.79 -27.37
C GLN A 631 65.64 -15.89 -26.35
N LEU A 632 66.22 -14.76 -25.91
CA LEU A 632 65.49 -13.77 -25.11
C LEU A 632 64.60 -12.94 -26.06
N GLU A 633 63.29 -12.97 -25.85
CA GLU A 633 62.32 -12.35 -26.76
C GLU A 633 62.45 -10.82 -26.76
N ASN A 634 62.57 -10.24 -25.56
CA ASN A 634 62.72 -8.80 -25.39
C ASN A 634 64.13 -8.32 -25.79
N LYS A 635 64.24 -7.79 -27.01
CA LYS A 635 65.51 -7.32 -27.57
C LYS A 635 66.05 -6.05 -26.92
N THR A 636 65.23 -5.22 -26.27
CA THR A 636 65.73 -4.04 -25.52
C THR A 636 66.36 -4.48 -24.19
N LEU A 637 65.77 -5.48 -23.53
CA LEU A 637 66.37 -6.13 -22.36
C LEU A 637 67.67 -6.86 -22.72
N ALA A 638 67.68 -7.63 -23.81
CA ALA A 638 68.89 -8.31 -24.29
C ALA A 638 70.05 -7.33 -24.51
N ARG A 639 69.77 -6.20 -25.15
CA ARG A 639 70.76 -5.12 -25.35
C ARG A 639 71.29 -4.57 -24.02
N ARG A 640 70.40 -4.22 -23.08
CA ARG A 640 70.78 -3.70 -21.76
C ARG A 640 71.66 -4.67 -20.97
N ILE A 641 71.35 -5.96 -21.02
CA ILE A 641 72.15 -7.01 -20.35
C ILE A 641 73.55 -7.11 -20.97
N ILE A 642 73.67 -7.00 -22.30
CA ILE A 642 74.97 -7.01 -23.00
C ILE A 642 75.77 -5.76 -22.65
N GLU A 643 75.16 -4.57 -22.70
CA GLU A 643 75.79 -3.30 -22.35
C GLU A 643 76.31 -3.31 -20.89
N ASN A 644 75.47 -3.70 -19.93
CA ASN A 644 75.86 -3.81 -18.52
C ASN A 644 76.96 -4.86 -18.29
N ALA A 645 76.90 -6.01 -18.96
CA ALA A 645 77.93 -7.06 -18.80
C ALA A 645 79.26 -6.67 -19.46
N ALA A 646 79.22 -5.91 -20.56
CA ALA A 646 80.40 -5.34 -21.21
C ALA A 646 81.03 -4.21 -20.37
N GLU A 647 80.22 -3.40 -19.68
CA GLU A 647 80.70 -2.36 -18.76
C GLU A 647 81.45 -2.99 -17.57
N ILE A 648 80.88 -4.01 -16.91
CA ILE A 648 81.55 -4.77 -15.84
C ILE A 648 82.84 -5.43 -16.37
N PHE A 649 82.82 -6.01 -17.57
CA PHE A 649 84.01 -6.58 -18.20
C PHE A 649 85.12 -5.54 -18.45
N CYS A 650 84.76 -4.29 -18.76
CA CYS A 650 85.73 -3.20 -18.87
C CYS A 650 86.30 -2.79 -17.50
N GLU A 651 85.48 -2.80 -16.43
CA GLU A 651 85.94 -2.55 -15.07
C GLU A 651 86.94 -3.62 -14.60
N ASP A 652 86.62 -4.91 -14.77
CA ASP A 652 87.52 -6.03 -14.51
C ASP A 652 88.84 -5.92 -15.32
N PHE A 653 88.76 -5.50 -16.59
CA PHE A 653 89.94 -5.25 -17.41
C PHE A 653 90.78 -4.08 -16.89
N LEU A 654 90.16 -3.01 -16.41
CA LEU A 654 90.86 -1.86 -15.83
C LEU A 654 91.66 -2.24 -14.58
N GLU A 655 91.12 -3.14 -13.74
CA GLU A 655 91.86 -3.69 -12.59
C GLU A 655 93.09 -4.50 -13.06
N ILE A 656 92.94 -5.35 -14.08
CA ILE A 656 94.05 -6.11 -14.69
C ILE A 656 95.10 -5.17 -15.32
N GLU A 657 94.69 -4.16 -16.09
CA GLU A 657 95.60 -3.16 -16.69
C GLU A 657 96.38 -2.41 -15.58
N THR A 658 95.67 -2.00 -14.52
CA THR A 658 96.27 -1.31 -13.38
C THR A 658 97.32 -2.18 -12.67
N LEU A 659 97.03 -3.48 -12.48
CA LEU A 659 97.96 -4.44 -11.88
C LEU A 659 99.16 -4.73 -12.78
N VAL A 660 98.98 -4.81 -14.11
CA VAL A 660 100.07 -4.93 -15.08
C VAL A 660 101.00 -3.72 -15.03
N VAL A 661 100.45 -2.50 -15.02
CA VAL A 661 101.24 -1.26 -14.90
C VAL A 661 101.97 -1.19 -13.56
N GLN A 662 101.33 -1.55 -12.45
CA GLN A 662 101.97 -1.58 -11.13
C GLN A 662 103.09 -2.63 -11.04
N ALA A 663 102.94 -3.79 -11.67
CA ALA A 663 103.97 -4.82 -11.72
C ALA A 663 105.20 -4.38 -12.52
N ASP A 664 105.01 -3.78 -13.70
CA ASP A 664 106.11 -3.20 -14.48
C ASP A 664 106.78 -2.03 -13.73
N GLU A 665 106.02 -1.21 -12.99
CA GLU A 665 106.57 -0.16 -12.11
C GLU A 665 107.38 -0.71 -10.91
N LEU A 666 106.99 -1.85 -10.34
CA LEU A 666 107.73 -2.50 -9.27
C LEU A 666 109.02 -3.15 -9.80
N ARG A 667 108.98 -3.73 -11.01
CA ARG A 667 110.17 -4.21 -11.72
C ARG A 667 111.15 -3.07 -12.03
N MET A 668 110.66 -1.94 -12.56
CA MET A 668 111.45 -0.70 -12.75
C MET A 668 112.19 -0.25 -11.47
N LYS A 669 111.57 -0.43 -10.29
CA LYS A 669 112.18 -0.03 -8.99
C LYS A 669 113.19 -1.06 -8.46
N GLN A 670 113.16 -2.30 -8.94
CA GLN A 670 114.10 -3.37 -8.57
C GLN A 670 115.32 -3.42 -9.51
N VAL A 671 115.15 -3.13 -10.80
CA VAL A 671 116.23 -3.12 -11.80
C VAL A 671 117.09 -1.85 -11.65
N ASN A 672 118.09 -1.92 -10.78
CA ASN A 672 119.06 -0.84 -10.55
C ASN A 672 120.52 -1.27 -10.79
N GLY A 673 120.72 -2.29 -11.65
CA GLY A 673 122.04 -2.73 -12.15
C GLY A 673 122.01 -4.11 -12.83
N ASP A 674 122.29 -4.11 -14.13
CA ASP A 674 122.62 -5.25 -15.03
C ASP A 674 121.85 -6.58 -14.92
N VAL A 675 121.05 -6.91 -15.96
CA VAL A 675 121.28 -8.03 -16.93
C VAL A 675 120.05 -8.26 -17.86
N GLU A 676 120.34 -8.46 -19.15
CA GLU A 676 119.63 -9.16 -20.26
C GLU A 676 118.07 -9.29 -20.34
N GLU A 677 117.52 -8.87 -21.48
CA GLU A 677 116.26 -9.31 -22.13
C GLU A 677 115.03 -9.66 -21.25
N GLU A 678 114.67 -8.79 -20.29
CA GLU A 678 113.36 -8.88 -19.62
C GLU A 678 112.24 -8.29 -20.49
N VAL A 679 111.23 -9.12 -20.79
CA VAL A 679 110.03 -8.72 -21.55
C VAL A 679 109.07 -7.95 -20.63
N TRP A 680 108.73 -6.71 -21.01
CA TRP A 680 107.77 -5.89 -20.27
C TRP A 680 106.36 -6.46 -20.43
N LEU A 681 105.58 -6.49 -19.34
CA LEU A 681 104.21 -7.03 -19.39
C LEU A 681 103.33 -6.17 -20.31
N ARG A 682 103.54 -4.85 -20.31
CA ARG A 682 102.86 -3.92 -21.21
C ARG A 682 103.26 -4.04 -22.69
N GLU A 683 104.42 -4.59 -23.03
CA GLU A 683 104.78 -4.89 -24.43
C GLU A 683 104.07 -6.15 -24.95
N VAL A 684 103.72 -7.06 -24.04
CA VAL A 684 102.97 -8.30 -24.32
C VAL A 684 101.45 -8.08 -24.26
N PHE A 685 100.99 -7.16 -23.42
CA PHE A 685 99.57 -6.87 -23.18
C PHE A 685 99.31 -5.37 -23.39
N PRO A 686 99.27 -4.90 -24.66
CA PRO A 686 99.33 -3.47 -24.98
C PRO A 686 97.99 -2.73 -24.94
N ARG A 687 96.86 -3.45 -24.84
CA ARG A 687 95.51 -2.89 -24.86
C ARG A 687 95.20 -2.09 -23.60
N THR A 688 94.52 -0.96 -23.78
CA THR A 688 93.99 -0.15 -22.68
C THR A 688 92.47 -0.29 -22.59
N GLU A 689 91.91 -0.04 -21.41
CA GLU A 689 90.46 -0.08 -21.17
C GLU A 689 89.66 0.81 -22.15
N ASP A 690 90.15 2.03 -22.45
CA ASP A 690 89.57 2.93 -23.44
C ASP A 690 89.41 2.28 -24.84
N GLU A 691 90.38 1.47 -25.28
CA GLU A 691 90.29 0.78 -26.58
C GLU A 691 89.23 -0.33 -26.56
N ILE A 692 89.14 -1.07 -25.46
CA ILE A 692 88.17 -2.15 -25.29
C ILE A 692 86.76 -1.61 -25.18
N ARG A 693 86.54 -0.54 -24.40
CA ARG A 693 85.23 0.11 -24.27
C ARG A 693 84.70 0.61 -25.62
N VAL A 694 85.56 1.16 -26.48
CA VAL A 694 85.19 1.61 -27.84
C VAL A 694 84.88 0.44 -28.80
N LEU A 695 85.47 -0.74 -28.58
CA LEU A 695 85.19 -1.95 -29.38
C LEU A 695 83.93 -2.69 -28.93
N LEU A 696 83.48 -2.48 -27.69
CA LEU A 696 82.29 -3.12 -27.11
C LEU A 696 81.02 -2.25 -27.11
N SER A 697 81.11 -0.96 -27.46
CA SER A 697 80.00 0.00 -27.58
C SER A 697 79.30 -0.02 -28.94
#